data_AF-A0A0C9ML26-F1
#
_entry.id   AF-A0A0C9ML26-F1
#
_cell.length_a   1.000
_cell.length_b   1.000
_cell.length_c   1.000
_cell.angle_alpha   90.00
_cell.angle_beta   90.00
_cell.angle_gamma   90.00
#
_symmetry.space_group_name_H-M   'P 1'
#
loop_
_entity.id
_entity.type
_entity.pdbx_description
1 polymer ?
#
loop_
_entity_poly.entity_id
_entity_poly.type
_entity_poly.pdbx_seq_one_letter_code
_entity_poly.pdbx_strand_id
1 'polypeptide(L)'
;MQPYDDRLTFLLPRPVWVNDLDVAYCSLCNHAFGPLKRRPELTIEGDSGNIFCHDCSTRKVPLPQLGYGTKPVRVCNGCFDVAYLVTYAIDEDHGLTTQIHGVRGLLELTEKDDEKDLHNMVAYGGVDALIWLCRSSKSIKLHHLTTTILAMLAEKESIRPVIITKWALPPLLFLVRSYTHVEPIGTSSNHKKSPVNSIHSNTMTPSLTSDPSSSSATADDATVNNPVESRQSIILEIAINCTHILYQLSRAGILSLKEVIADGVFDTLLILASFDIQHLHLEKGICSDEVPVTGDDEQQVMERVLIIQSLAAKAISAISSLVSFQADIIELIQKTDRLSTLLRSPNGEVRKYIAKTVAYLSLRNDKYKPALLFDDGSKALVSILAALPQKIQGSINKKTRMNDLGYYLVAADVNKYDGNGGKEGEQDGKAQVQSINSAAVSHACCALANFATNNESQINLMSQPHLLEYICNVCHVFPQHVEIHRHVARCLANLALYEENNEAMLTNNKKSGEKKNKDCFNVLPTLLLIGKGSKMGVQRHIVRAIDNLSNNMRIDPPADHWHEIFGDAYIYINQILQKQQVEGEDNTVDVDTIKRAKSIIAREKAENGTADVVATIDDAAPSAETTEVDKDSSTSKVTKAESYEEENPKSTSSPAQEDAPITTTTPTPPNEDEDEEQEQEDIDGSNETIKKAPKSNSKSNKRRSKKNK
;
A
#
# COMPACT_ATOMS: atom_id res chain seq x y z
N MET A 1 12.31 -49.32 15.85
CA MET A 1 12.43 -47.88 16.13
C MET A 1 11.72 -47.14 15.02
N GLN A 2 10.76 -46.27 15.34
CA GLN A 2 10.29 -45.27 14.37
C GLN A 2 11.37 -44.18 14.22
N PRO A 3 11.45 -43.47 13.09
CA PRO A 3 12.26 -42.25 13.01
C PRO A 3 11.68 -41.21 13.98
N TYR A 4 12.54 -40.59 14.78
CA TYR A 4 12.21 -39.42 15.58
C TYR A 4 12.09 -38.21 14.62
N ASP A 5 11.08 -37.36 14.77
CA ASP A 5 11.00 -36.10 14.03
C ASP A 5 11.55 -34.96 14.89
N ASP A 6 12.87 -34.76 14.79
CA ASP A 6 13.63 -33.75 15.55
C ASP A 6 13.13 -32.30 15.35
N ARG A 7 12.17 -32.07 14.45
CA ARG A 7 11.59 -30.74 14.14
C ARG A 7 10.53 -30.29 15.15
N LEU A 8 10.01 -31.20 15.98
CA LEU A 8 8.93 -30.92 16.94
C LEU A 8 9.43 -30.46 18.31
N THR A 9 10.55 -30.99 18.80
CA THR A 9 11.09 -30.67 20.13
C THR A 9 11.49 -29.20 20.23
N PHE A 10 10.94 -28.48 21.22
CA PHE A 10 11.36 -27.11 21.51
C PHE A 10 12.74 -27.12 22.20
N LEU A 11 13.77 -26.73 21.46
CA LEU A 11 15.14 -26.56 21.96
C LEU A 11 15.71 -25.22 21.50
N LEU A 12 16.13 -24.42 22.47
CA LEU A 12 16.86 -23.19 22.29
C LEU A 12 18.37 -23.48 22.23
N PRO A 13 19.18 -22.61 21.60
CA PRO A 13 20.64 -22.64 21.76
C PRO A 13 21.02 -22.61 23.25
N ARG A 14 22.12 -23.27 23.62
CA ARG A 14 22.64 -23.14 24.99
C ARG A 14 23.50 -21.87 25.11
N PRO A 15 23.42 -21.11 26.21
CA PRO A 15 24.38 -20.05 26.48
C PRO A 15 25.82 -20.57 26.44
N VAL A 16 26.70 -19.78 25.83
CA VAL A 16 28.14 -19.98 25.90
C VAL A 16 28.60 -19.53 27.28
N TRP A 17 29.22 -20.42 28.04
CA TRP A 17 29.67 -20.14 29.40
C TRP A 17 30.89 -19.22 29.39
N VAL A 18 30.84 -18.14 30.17
CA VAL A 18 32.03 -17.35 30.51
C VAL A 18 32.85 -18.12 31.54
N ASN A 19 34.18 -18.03 31.46
CA ASN A 19 35.06 -18.69 32.42
C ASN A 19 35.02 -17.97 33.77
N ASP A 20 34.89 -18.71 34.87
CA ASP A 20 35.01 -18.20 36.25
C ASP A 20 36.16 -17.19 36.41
N LEU A 21 37.33 -17.46 35.85
CA LEU A 21 38.51 -16.60 35.98
C LEU A 21 38.27 -15.18 35.45
N ASP A 22 37.45 -15.01 34.42
CA ASP A 22 37.23 -13.75 33.72
C ASP A 22 36.17 -12.86 34.42
N VAL A 23 35.34 -13.42 35.31
CA VAL A 23 34.25 -12.70 35.97
C VAL A 23 34.61 -12.28 37.40
N ALA A 24 34.99 -11.02 37.57
CA ALA A 24 35.34 -10.46 38.88
C ALA A 24 34.13 -9.97 39.72
N TYR A 25 32.98 -9.68 39.10
CA TYR A 25 31.81 -9.07 39.74
C TYR A 25 30.53 -9.82 39.36
N CYS A 26 29.55 -9.89 40.26
CA CYS A 26 28.24 -10.48 40.00
C CYS A 26 27.44 -9.66 38.98
N SER A 27 27.07 -10.25 37.84
CA SER A 27 26.44 -9.53 36.72
C SER A 27 25.05 -8.91 36.99
N LEU A 28 24.45 -9.11 38.17
CA LEU A 28 23.16 -8.51 38.56
C LEU A 28 23.27 -7.43 39.64
N CYS A 29 24.19 -7.56 40.61
CA CYS A 29 24.36 -6.59 41.69
C CYS A 29 25.72 -5.87 41.70
N ASN A 30 26.57 -6.15 40.71
CA ASN A 30 27.93 -5.61 40.53
C ASN A 30 28.85 -5.68 41.77
N HIS A 31 28.56 -6.58 42.71
CA HIS A 31 29.43 -6.83 43.87
C HIS A 31 30.58 -7.76 43.47
N ALA A 32 31.79 -7.43 43.90
CA ALA A 32 32.97 -8.25 43.66
C ALA A 32 32.82 -9.66 44.29
N PHE A 33 33.28 -10.68 43.57
CA PHE A 33 33.41 -12.03 44.12
C PHE A 33 34.60 -12.13 45.07
N GLY A 34 34.49 -12.95 46.12
CA GLY A 34 35.51 -13.08 47.15
C GLY A 34 35.24 -14.20 48.16
N PRO A 35 36.04 -14.32 49.24
CA PRO A 35 35.99 -15.47 50.15
C PRO A 35 34.63 -15.73 50.81
N LEU A 36 33.88 -14.65 51.09
CA LEU A 36 32.53 -14.66 51.65
C LEU A 36 31.44 -14.72 50.58
N LYS A 37 31.65 -14.08 49.42
CA LYS A 37 30.70 -14.02 48.30
C LYS A 37 31.27 -14.79 47.11
N ARG A 38 31.13 -16.12 47.16
CA ARG A 38 31.76 -17.06 46.23
C ARG A 38 30.98 -17.15 44.90
N ARG A 39 31.70 -17.47 43.83
CA ARG A 39 31.12 -17.96 42.57
C ARG A 39 30.48 -19.35 42.84
N PRO A 40 29.25 -19.65 42.41
CA PRO A 40 28.67 -20.97 42.56
C PRO A 40 29.05 -21.87 41.37
N GLU A 41 29.83 -22.92 41.61
CA GLU A 41 30.44 -23.81 40.57
C GLU A 41 29.45 -24.53 39.63
N LEU A 42 28.13 -24.43 39.85
CA LEU A 42 27.09 -24.84 38.89
C LEU A 42 25.85 -23.94 39.01
N THR A 43 25.74 -22.95 38.12
CA THR A 43 24.50 -22.17 37.90
C THR A 43 24.20 -22.11 36.42
N ILE A 44 23.01 -22.49 35.98
CA ILE A 44 22.61 -22.38 34.57
C ILE A 44 21.97 -21.00 34.40
N GLU A 45 22.83 -20.04 34.13
CA GLU A 45 22.47 -18.62 34.05
C GLU A 45 21.89 -18.33 32.66
N GLY A 46 20.59 -18.00 32.65
CA GLY A 46 19.75 -17.93 31.45
C GLY A 46 20.37 -17.08 30.34
N ASP A 47 20.45 -17.68 29.15
CA ASP A 47 20.92 -17.24 27.82
C ASP A 47 22.13 -16.31 27.69
N SER A 48 22.77 -15.95 28.79
CA SER A 48 23.81 -14.91 28.85
C SER A 48 25.16 -15.41 29.39
N GLY A 49 25.22 -16.65 29.89
CA GLY A 49 26.48 -17.31 30.27
C GLY A 49 27.27 -16.65 31.41
N ASN A 50 26.63 -15.72 32.12
CA ASN A 50 27.18 -14.90 33.19
C ASN A 50 27.52 -15.69 34.47
N ILE A 51 27.98 -14.97 35.51
CA ILE A 51 28.09 -15.51 36.87
C ILE A 51 27.41 -14.55 37.89
N PHE A 52 26.44 -15.07 38.64
CA PHE A 52 25.71 -14.38 39.70
C PHE A 52 26.09 -14.92 41.09
N CYS A 53 26.13 -14.04 42.10
CA CYS A 53 26.25 -14.47 43.49
C CYS A 53 24.96 -15.13 43.99
N HIS A 54 25.05 -15.95 45.04
CA HIS A 54 23.95 -16.74 45.59
C HIS A 54 22.62 -15.96 45.76
N ASP A 55 22.68 -14.75 46.36
CA ASP A 55 21.53 -13.88 46.60
C ASP A 55 20.79 -13.49 45.29
N CYS A 56 21.51 -13.43 44.17
CA CYS A 56 21.02 -13.08 42.84
C CYS A 56 20.57 -14.30 42.01
N SER A 57 20.77 -15.52 42.52
CA SER A 57 20.44 -16.78 41.85
C SER A 57 19.85 -17.80 42.83
N THR A 58 18.95 -17.35 43.72
CA THR A 58 18.41 -18.19 44.81
C THR A 58 17.51 -19.32 44.32
N ARG A 59 16.72 -19.05 43.27
CA ARG A 59 15.64 -19.91 42.77
C ARG A 59 16.15 -21.05 41.86
N LYS A 60 15.31 -22.06 41.63
CA LYS A 60 15.56 -23.19 40.71
C LYS A 60 14.32 -23.56 39.92
N VAL A 61 14.49 -23.96 38.66
CA VAL A 61 13.41 -24.35 37.74
C VAL A 61 13.91 -25.42 36.75
N PRO A 62 13.09 -26.37 36.27
CA PRO A 62 13.46 -27.23 35.14
C PRO A 62 13.67 -26.40 33.87
N LEU A 63 14.66 -26.79 33.04
CA LEU A 63 14.94 -26.14 31.76
C LEU A 63 14.98 -27.16 30.60
N PRO A 64 13.86 -27.84 30.29
CA PRO A 64 13.76 -28.72 29.12
C PRO A 64 14.07 -28.00 27.81
N GLN A 65 13.71 -26.72 27.67
CA GLN A 65 14.00 -25.87 26.50
C GLN A 65 15.50 -25.67 26.22
N LEU A 66 16.38 -25.88 27.21
CA LEU A 66 17.83 -25.87 27.03
C LEU A 66 18.42 -27.30 27.07
N GLY A 67 17.57 -28.33 27.00
CA GLY A 67 17.96 -29.74 27.04
C GLY A 67 18.53 -30.20 28.40
N TYR A 68 18.25 -29.51 29.50
CA TYR A 68 18.60 -29.98 30.85
C TYR A 68 17.56 -30.96 31.44
N GLY A 69 16.44 -31.14 30.73
CA GLY A 69 15.35 -32.03 31.12
C GLY A 69 14.56 -31.53 32.32
N THR A 70 13.86 -32.45 32.98
CA THR A 70 12.93 -32.17 34.09
C THR A 70 13.63 -31.84 35.42
N LYS A 71 14.97 -31.94 35.50
CA LYS A 71 15.72 -31.68 36.74
C LYS A 71 15.82 -30.17 37.02
N PRO A 72 15.36 -29.67 38.18
CA PRO A 72 15.47 -28.24 38.49
C PRO A 72 16.92 -27.77 38.63
N VAL A 73 17.28 -26.75 37.86
CA VAL A 73 18.61 -26.12 37.84
C VAL A 73 18.55 -24.70 38.39
N ARG A 74 19.67 -24.17 38.89
CA ARG A 74 19.73 -22.82 39.46
C ARG A 74 19.74 -21.78 38.35
N VAL A 75 18.91 -20.76 38.48
CA VAL A 75 18.66 -19.69 37.50
C VAL A 75 18.72 -18.33 38.20
N CYS A 76 19.04 -17.25 37.46
CA CYS A 76 19.09 -15.90 38.03
C CYS A 76 17.70 -15.41 38.46
N ASN A 77 17.63 -14.57 39.50
CA ASN A 77 16.36 -14.10 40.04
C ASN A 77 15.52 -13.33 39.00
N GLY A 78 16.14 -12.51 38.14
CA GLY A 78 15.45 -11.79 37.04
C GLY A 78 15.14 -12.65 35.81
N CYS A 79 15.80 -13.80 35.67
CA CYS A 79 15.60 -14.76 34.60
C CYS A 79 14.48 -15.76 34.93
N PHE A 80 14.20 -15.96 36.22
CA PHE A 80 13.39 -17.07 36.72
C PHE A 80 11.94 -16.99 36.24
N ASP A 81 11.30 -15.81 36.33
CA ASP A 81 9.86 -15.71 36.10
C ASP A 81 9.53 -16.01 34.62
N VAL A 82 10.32 -15.46 33.67
CA VAL A 82 10.23 -15.85 32.25
C VAL A 82 10.57 -17.32 32.03
N ALA A 83 11.67 -17.82 32.59
CA ALA A 83 12.09 -19.21 32.39
C ALA A 83 11.07 -20.24 32.91
N TYR A 84 10.42 -19.94 34.04
CA TYR A 84 9.31 -20.72 34.60
C TYR A 84 8.11 -20.75 33.67
N LEU A 85 7.68 -19.57 33.20
CA LEU A 85 6.52 -19.46 32.32
C LEU A 85 6.75 -20.09 30.94
N VAL A 86 7.95 -19.96 30.38
CA VAL A 86 8.39 -20.68 29.16
C VAL A 86 8.34 -22.19 29.38
N THR A 87 8.91 -22.70 30.48
CA THR A 87 8.88 -24.14 30.80
C THR A 87 7.44 -24.66 30.91
N TYR A 88 6.52 -23.90 31.49
CA TYR A 88 5.10 -24.28 31.59
C TYR A 88 4.36 -24.16 30.25
N ALA A 89 4.65 -23.14 29.44
CA ALA A 89 4.01 -22.91 28.14
C ALA A 89 4.25 -24.04 27.14
N ILE A 90 5.42 -24.70 27.21
CA ILE A 90 5.81 -25.82 26.34
C ILE A 90 5.50 -27.21 26.94
N ASP A 91 4.91 -27.29 28.14
CA ASP A 91 4.72 -28.54 28.86
C ASP A 91 3.54 -29.35 28.29
N GLU A 92 3.83 -30.26 27.36
CA GLU A 92 2.84 -31.17 26.78
C GLU A 92 2.42 -32.30 27.75
N ASP A 93 3.33 -32.75 28.62
CA ASP A 93 3.12 -33.87 29.56
C ASP A 93 2.06 -33.54 30.64
N HIS A 94 2.10 -32.31 31.18
CA HIS A 94 1.12 -31.81 32.15
C HIS A 94 -0.09 -31.12 31.49
N GLY A 95 -0.17 -31.18 30.16
CA GLY A 95 -1.37 -30.87 29.38
C GLY A 95 -1.78 -29.40 29.29
N LEU A 96 -2.85 -29.18 28.51
CA LEU A 96 -3.29 -27.86 28.04
C LEU A 96 -3.51 -26.80 29.14
N THR A 97 -3.95 -27.20 30.34
CA THR A 97 -4.13 -26.27 31.47
C THR A 97 -2.81 -25.67 31.95
N THR A 98 -1.73 -26.46 31.90
CA THR A 98 -0.38 -26.05 32.30
C THR A 98 0.22 -25.09 31.27
N GLN A 99 0.04 -25.42 29.99
CA GLN A 99 0.41 -24.55 28.87
C GLN A 99 -0.32 -23.19 28.93
N ILE A 100 -1.65 -23.21 29.18
CA ILE A 100 -2.45 -21.98 29.32
C ILE A 100 -1.99 -21.15 30.53
N HIS A 101 -1.58 -21.76 31.65
CA HIS A 101 -1.01 -21.02 32.78
C HIS A 101 0.32 -20.34 32.40
N GLY A 102 1.23 -21.07 31.75
CA GLY A 102 2.49 -20.51 31.26
C GLY A 102 2.27 -19.32 30.34
N VAL A 103 1.48 -19.48 29.28
CA VAL A 103 1.20 -18.39 28.31
C VAL A 103 0.46 -17.22 28.95
N ARG A 104 -0.46 -17.44 29.90
CA ARG A 104 -1.11 -16.35 30.64
C ARG A 104 -0.13 -15.52 31.45
N GLY A 105 0.85 -16.13 32.12
CA GLY A 105 1.89 -15.36 32.79
C GLY A 105 2.81 -14.60 31.82
N LEU A 106 3.04 -15.11 30.60
CA LEU A 106 3.75 -14.35 29.55
C LEU A 106 2.93 -13.12 29.10
N LEU A 107 1.60 -13.24 29.04
CA LEU A 107 0.69 -12.11 28.81
C LEU A 107 0.74 -11.11 29.97
N GLU A 108 0.61 -11.56 31.22
CA GLU A 108 0.72 -10.71 32.43
C GLU A 108 2.10 -10.01 32.59
N LEU A 109 3.15 -10.49 31.93
CA LEU A 109 4.45 -9.80 31.84
C LEU A 109 4.52 -8.82 30.67
N THR A 110 3.75 -9.06 29.60
CA THR A 110 3.66 -8.15 28.44
C THR A 110 2.71 -6.97 28.74
N GLU A 111 1.60 -7.21 29.44
CA GLU A 111 0.62 -6.20 29.87
C GLU A 111 1.17 -5.18 30.89
N LYS A 112 2.28 -5.50 31.57
CA LYS A 112 2.98 -4.56 32.47
C LYS A 112 3.81 -3.51 31.74
N ASP A 113 4.18 -3.78 30.49
CA ASP A 113 5.01 -2.92 29.63
C ASP A 113 6.36 -2.49 30.26
N ASP A 114 6.91 -3.31 31.16
CA ASP A 114 8.23 -3.07 31.77
C ASP A 114 9.34 -3.48 30.78
N GLU A 115 10.20 -2.52 30.39
CA GLU A 115 11.26 -2.74 29.40
C GLU A 115 12.18 -3.93 29.72
N LYS A 116 12.42 -4.18 31.01
CA LYS A 116 13.32 -5.24 31.47
C LYS A 116 12.62 -6.59 31.42
N ASP A 117 11.35 -6.70 31.81
CA ASP A 117 10.58 -7.93 31.64
C ASP A 117 10.35 -8.25 30.15
N LEU A 118 10.15 -7.24 29.29
CA LEU A 118 10.12 -7.40 27.84
C LEU A 118 11.49 -7.83 27.26
N HIS A 119 12.59 -7.25 27.73
CA HIS A 119 13.94 -7.69 27.38
C HIS A 119 14.20 -9.14 27.79
N ASN A 120 13.81 -9.52 29.02
CA ASN A 120 13.87 -10.90 29.50
C ASN A 120 13.01 -11.84 28.64
N MET A 121 11.87 -11.37 28.13
CA MET A 121 10.99 -12.11 27.22
C MET A 121 11.64 -12.44 25.86
N VAL A 122 12.40 -11.48 25.34
CA VAL A 122 13.22 -11.63 24.13
C VAL A 122 14.42 -12.56 24.39
N ALA A 123 15.11 -12.37 25.51
CA ALA A 123 16.37 -13.03 25.83
C ALA A 123 16.21 -14.49 26.30
N TYR A 124 15.17 -14.82 27.07
CA TYR A 124 15.06 -16.13 27.75
C TYR A 124 14.01 -17.07 27.11
N GLY A 125 13.77 -16.93 25.81
CA GLY A 125 12.97 -17.88 25.04
C GLY A 125 11.46 -17.63 25.03
N GLY A 126 10.97 -16.51 25.60
CA GLY A 126 9.55 -16.17 25.63
C GLY A 126 8.96 -16.05 24.23
N VAL A 127 9.56 -15.21 23.39
CA VAL A 127 9.17 -15.04 21.98
C VAL A 127 9.24 -16.35 21.20
N ASP A 128 10.26 -17.16 21.41
CA ASP A 128 10.46 -18.45 20.74
C ASP A 128 9.38 -19.47 21.12
N ALA A 129 9.01 -19.55 22.40
CA ALA A 129 7.97 -20.45 22.89
C ALA A 129 6.60 -20.08 22.29
N LEU A 130 6.32 -18.79 22.15
CA LEU A 130 5.13 -18.29 21.46
C LEU A 130 5.14 -18.69 19.96
N ILE A 131 6.25 -18.46 19.26
CA ILE A 131 6.39 -18.85 17.83
C ILE A 131 6.28 -20.38 17.65
N TRP A 132 6.80 -21.17 18.58
CA TRP A 132 6.65 -22.62 18.58
C TRP A 132 5.19 -23.04 18.81
N LEU A 133 4.49 -22.42 19.77
CA LEU A 133 3.07 -22.67 20.06
C LEU A 133 2.15 -22.37 18.89
N CYS A 134 2.45 -21.35 18.06
CA CYS A 134 1.75 -21.09 16.78
C CYS A 134 1.83 -22.24 15.77
N ARG A 135 2.67 -23.26 16.00
CA ARG A 135 2.95 -24.36 15.07
C ARG A 135 2.73 -25.75 15.69
N SER A 136 3.02 -25.94 16.97
CA SER A 136 2.85 -27.22 17.67
C SER A 136 1.41 -27.43 18.18
N SER A 137 0.75 -26.35 18.61
CA SER A 137 -0.55 -26.48 19.26
C SER A 137 -1.69 -26.76 18.30
N LYS A 138 -2.77 -27.32 18.85
CA LYS A 138 -4.09 -27.44 18.22
C LYS A 138 -5.16 -26.67 18.99
N SER A 139 -4.77 -26.03 20.10
CA SER A 139 -5.71 -25.32 20.96
C SER A 139 -5.90 -23.89 20.47
N ILE A 140 -7.11 -23.59 20.00
CA ILE A 140 -7.54 -22.23 19.66
C ILE A 140 -7.29 -21.24 20.81
N LYS A 141 -7.42 -21.68 22.08
CA LYS A 141 -7.16 -20.83 23.25
C LYS A 141 -5.67 -20.50 23.42
N LEU A 142 -4.78 -21.42 23.08
CA LEU A 142 -3.33 -21.13 23.05
C LEU A 142 -2.99 -20.24 21.85
N HIS A 143 -3.50 -20.52 20.66
CA HIS A 143 -3.25 -19.68 19.48
C HIS A 143 -3.72 -18.23 19.70
N HIS A 144 -4.88 -18.01 20.33
CA HIS A 144 -5.34 -16.67 20.68
C HIS A 144 -4.40 -15.96 21.66
N LEU A 145 -4.17 -16.52 22.85
CA LEU A 145 -3.27 -15.90 23.84
C LEU A 145 -1.87 -15.63 23.24
N THR A 146 -1.37 -16.57 22.45
CA THR A 146 -0.07 -16.47 21.78
C THR A 146 -0.02 -15.33 20.76
N THR A 147 -1.03 -15.20 19.90
CA THR A 147 -1.05 -14.13 18.89
C THR A 147 -1.37 -12.78 19.49
N THR A 148 -2.13 -12.70 20.60
CA THR A 148 -2.34 -11.46 21.35
C THR A 148 -1.03 -10.93 21.90
N ILE A 149 -0.24 -11.79 22.58
CA ILE A 149 1.09 -11.40 23.07
C ILE A 149 2.00 -10.96 21.91
N LEU A 150 2.07 -11.74 20.83
CA LEU A 150 2.90 -11.38 19.67
C LEU A 150 2.43 -10.09 18.98
N ALA A 151 1.14 -9.74 19.02
CA ALA A 151 0.61 -8.48 18.50
C ALA A 151 1.03 -7.28 19.35
N MET A 152 0.91 -7.37 20.68
CA MET A 152 1.41 -6.34 21.61
C MET A 152 2.93 -6.16 21.48
N LEU A 153 3.69 -7.25 21.37
CA LEU A 153 5.14 -7.21 21.14
C LEU A 153 5.51 -6.61 19.77
N ALA A 154 4.66 -6.73 18.75
CA ALA A 154 4.89 -6.12 17.43
C ALA A 154 4.68 -4.60 17.42
N GLU A 155 3.96 -4.04 18.39
CA GLU A 155 3.87 -2.58 18.55
C GLU A 155 5.21 -1.99 19.02
N LYS A 156 5.97 -2.72 19.83
CA LYS A 156 7.26 -2.29 20.40
C LYS A 156 8.38 -2.36 19.37
N GLU A 157 8.90 -1.20 18.97
CA GLU A 157 9.87 -1.08 17.87
C GLU A 157 11.13 -1.92 18.03
N SER A 158 11.68 -1.97 19.25
CA SER A 158 12.83 -2.78 19.62
C SER A 158 12.62 -4.30 19.44
N ILE A 159 11.36 -4.76 19.41
CA ILE A 159 10.99 -6.18 19.34
C ILE A 159 10.56 -6.60 17.93
N ARG A 160 10.14 -5.67 17.06
CA ARG A 160 9.80 -5.96 15.64
C ARG A 160 10.91 -6.73 14.89
N PRO A 161 12.23 -6.40 15.03
CA PRO A 161 13.30 -7.19 14.41
C PRO A 161 13.48 -8.58 15.02
N VAL A 162 13.12 -8.77 16.29
CA VAL A 162 13.18 -10.06 16.99
C VAL A 162 12.14 -11.02 16.40
N ILE A 163 10.93 -10.54 16.14
CA ILE A 163 9.83 -11.33 15.53
C ILE A 163 10.25 -11.87 14.14
N ILE A 164 10.96 -11.06 13.35
CA ILE A 164 11.51 -11.48 12.05
C ILE A 164 12.69 -12.45 12.23
N THR A 165 13.71 -12.08 13.00
CA THR A 165 14.93 -12.89 13.15
C THR A 165 14.70 -14.25 13.82
N LYS A 166 13.64 -14.38 14.64
CA LYS A 166 13.17 -15.66 15.22
C LYS A 166 12.16 -16.42 14.33
N TRP A 167 12.01 -16.02 13.06
CA TRP A 167 11.20 -16.68 12.03
C TRP A 167 9.71 -16.86 12.40
N ALA A 168 9.09 -15.83 12.99
CA ALA A 168 7.65 -15.86 13.31
C ALA A 168 6.74 -15.91 12.07
N LEU A 169 7.21 -15.42 10.91
CA LEU A 169 6.37 -15.24 9.73
C LEU A 169 5.75 -16.55 9.20
N PRO A 170 6.47 -17.66 8.97
CA PRO A 170 5.84 -18.88 8.45
C PRO A 170 4.80 -19.50 9.41
N PRO A 171 5.02 -19.58 10.74
CA PRO A 171 3.97 -19.96 11.69
C PRO A 171 2.74 -19.03 11.69
N LEU A 172 2.92 -17.71 11.66
CA LEU A 172 1.80 -16.76 11.62
C LEU A 172 0.97 -16.89 10.32
N LEU A 173 1.64 -17.01 9.17
CA LEU A 173 0.99 -17.24 7.88
C LEU A 173 0.29 -18.61 7.83
N PHE A 174 0.85 -19.63 8.50
CA PHE A 174 0.19 -20.93 8.67
C PHE A 174 -1.07 -20.84 9.54
N LEU A 175 -1.05 -20.10 10.65
CA LEU A 175 -2.24 -19.87 11.48
C LEU A 175 -3.36 -19.16 10.69
N VAL A 176 -3.03 -18.09 9.94
CA VAL A 176 -4.02 -17.41 9.07
C VAL A 176 -4.68 -18.42 8.12
N ARG A 177 -3.88 -19.16 7.35
CA ARG A 177 -4.38 -20.14 6.36
C ARG A 177 -5.22 -21.25 7.01
N SER A 178 -4.84 -21.70 8.21
CA SER A 178 -5.55 -22.73 8.98
C SER A 178 -6.92 -22.29 9.51
N TYR A 179 -7.12 -20.99 9.71
CA TYR A 179 -8.35 -20.43 10.29
C TYR A 179 -9.30 -19.79 9.27
N THR A 180 -8.78 -19.31 8.15
CA THR A 180 -9.52 -18.51 7.15
C THR A 180 -9.64 -19.18 5.77
N HIS A 181 -9.39 -20.49 5.68
CA HIS A 181 -9.47 -21.29 4.44
C HIS A 181 -8.68 -20.72 3.24
N VAL A 182 -7.58 -20.00 3.50
CA VAL A 182 -6.77 -19.36 2.45
C VAL A 182 -5.88 -20.38 1.74
N GLU A 183 -6.40 -20.98 0.67
CA GLU A 183 -5.59 -21.76 -0.28
C GLU A 183 -4.73 -20.84 -1.17
N PRO A 184 -3.41 -21.10 -1.30
CA PRO A 184 -2.56 -20.38 -2.25
C PRO A 184 -2.79 -20.90 -3.68
N ILE A 185 -3.55 -20.15 -4.48
CA ILE A 185 -3.83 -20.46 -5.89
C ILE A 185 -2.55 -20.22 -6.73
N GLY A 186 -1.62 -21.20 -6.72
CA GLY A 186 -0.30 -21.04 -7.34
C GLY A 186 0.33 -22.28 -8.00
N THR A 187 -0.14 -23.51 -7.75
CA THR A 187 0.51 -24.73 -8.26
C THR A 187 -0.43 -25.77 -8.89
N SER A 188 -1.18 -25.37 -9.93
CA SER A 188 -1.85 -26.33 -10.81
C SER A 188 -0.88 -26.82 -11.90
N SER A 189 -0.05 -27.81 -11.56
CA SER A 189 0.87 -28.47 -12.49
C SER A 189 0.76 -29.99 -12.40
N ASN A 190 0.77 -30.67 -13.54
CA ASN A 190 0.44 -32.09 -13.65
C ASN A 190 1.56 -33.02 -13.17
N HIS A 191 1.50 -33.50 -11.92
CA HIS A 191 2.20 -34.72 -11.52
C HIS A 191 1.23 -35.85 -11.13
N LYS A 192 1.38 -36.99 -11.81
CA LYS A 192 0.52 -38.16 -11.67
C LYS A 192 0.94 -39.01 -10.47
N LYS A 193 -0.02 -39.25 -9.58
CA LYS A 193 -0.22 -40.47 -8.74
C LYS A 193 0.98 -41.03 -7.93
N SER A 194 0.69 -41.16 -6.63
CA SER A 194 1.10 -42.28 -5.76
C SER A 194 2.53 -42.32 -5.21
N PRO A 195 2.77 -43.07 -4.09
CA PRO A 195 1.80 -43.93 -3.38
C PRO A 195 1.39 -43.44 -1.97
N VAL A 196 0.10 -43.64 -1.67
CA VAL A 196 -0.38 -43.87 -0.30
C VAL A 196 0.11 -45.25 0.15
N ASN A 197 0.61 -45.36 1.38
CA ASN A 197 0.75 -46.64 2.07
C ASN A 197 -0.29 -46.72 3.19
N SER A 198 -1.31 -47.55 2.99
CA SER A 198 -2.34 -47.82 3.99
C SER A 198 -1.81 -48.68 5.13
N ILE A 199 -2.22 -48.39 6.36
CA ILE A 199 -2.42 -49.41 7.39
C ILE A 199 -3.87 -49.30 7.87
N HIS A 200 -4.50 -50.44 8.11
CA HIS A 200 -5.96 -50.57 8.15
C HIS A 200 -6.60 -49.95 9.39
N SER A 201 -7.74 -49.29 9.17
CA SER A 201 -8.75 -49.07 10.21
C SER A 201 -9.16 -50.42 10.82
N ASN A 202 -9.19 -50.52 12.15
CA ASN A 202 -9.77 -51.66 12.83
C ASN A 202 -10.73 -51.16 13.91
N THR A 203 -12.02 -51.38 13.69
CA THR A 203 -13.10 -50.82 14.52
C THR A 203 -13.21 -51.57 15.84
N MET A 204 -12.90 -50.90 16.96
CA MET A 204 -13.17 -51.40 18.31
C MET A 204 -13.79 -50.30 19.17
N THR A 205 -15.11 -50.31 19.25
CA THR A 205 -15.91 -49.53 20.21
C THR A 205 -15.90 -50.20 21.58
N PRO A 206 -15.58 -49.49 22.67
CA PRO A 206 -16.07 -49.81 24.00
C PRO A 206 -17.45 -49.15 24.19
N SER A 207 -18.46 -49.94 24.55
CA SER A 207 -19.81 -49.43 24.80
C SER A 207 -19.89 -48.59 26.08
N LEU A 208 -20.78 -47.60 26.10
CA LEU A 208 -21.20 -46.95 27.34
C LEU A 208 -21.93 -47.95 28.25
N THR A 209 -21.55 -48.00 29.52
CA THR A 209 -22.39 -48.49 30.62
C THR A 209 -22.54 -47.38 31.63
N SER A 210 -23.78 -47.02 31.95
CA SER A 210 -24.10 -46.03 32.98
C SER A 210 -23.75 -46.54 34.38
N ASP A 211 -23.52 -45.62 35.33
CA ASP A 211 -24.54 -45.36 36.35
C ASP A 211 -24.30 -44.03 37.10
N PRO A 212 -25.35 -43.41 37.69
CA PRO A 212 -25.25 -42.07 38.29
C PRO A 212 -25.23 -42.09 39.83
N SER A 213 -24.40 -41.26 40.47
CA SER A 213 -24.77 -40.49 41.68
C SER A 213 -23.62 -39.69 42.30
N SER A 214 -23.84 -38.38 42.46
CA SER A 214 -23.73 -37.58 43.71
C SER A 214 -23.41 -36.11 43.41
N SER A 215 -23.88 -35.19 44.26
CA SER A 215 -24.06 -33.78 43.91
C SER A 215 -23.73 -32.80 45.05
N SER A 216 -22.84 -31.84 44.79
CA SER A 216 -22.75 -30.51 45.44
C SER A 216 -21.61 -29.73 44.76
N ALA A 217 -21.76 -28.62 44.02
CA ALA A 217 -22.78 -27.57 43.89
C ALA A 217 -22.57 -26.30 44.75
N THR A 218 -21.67 -25.44 44.27
CA THR A 218 -21.74 -23.96 44.30
C THR A 218 -21.22 -23.51 42.93
N ALA A 219 -22.08 -23.20 41.93
CA ALA A 219 -22.89 -21.99 41.83
C ALA A 219 -22.03 -20.72 41.83
N ASP A 220 -21.78 -20.16 40.63
CA ASP A 220 -22.36 -18.86 40.26
C ASP A 220 -22.25 -18.57 38.74
N ASP A 221 -23.12 -17.65 38.31
CA ASP A 221 -23.33 -17.03 36.99
C ASP A 221 -23.74 -17.91 35.78
N ALA A 222 -24.60 -17.36 34.91
CA ALA A 222 -25.35 -18.07 33.88
C ALA A 222 -25.74 -17.20 32.67
N THR A 223 -24.76 -16.63 31.96
CA THR A 223 -24.96 -16.14 30.57
C THR A 223 -24.73 -17.27 29.57
N VAL A 224 -25.79 -17.74 28.90
CA VAL A 224 -25.75 -18.86 27.95
C VAL A 224 -25.32 -18.36 26.56
N ASN A 225 -24.03 -18.07 26.41
CA ASN A 225 -23.43 -17.76 25.10
C ASN A 225 -23.20 -19.08 24.34
N ASN A 226 -23.48 -19.15 23.02
CA ASN A 226 -23.26 -20.42 22.33
C ASN A 226 -21.76 -20.75 22.24
N PRO A 227 -21.37 -22.04 22.43
CA PRO A 227 -19.98 -22.47 22.23
C PRO A 227 -19.43 -22.18 20.82
N VAL A 228 -20.33 -22.05 19.83
CA VAL A 228 -20.00 -21.75 18.42
C VAL A 228 -19.66 -20.27 18.24
N GLU A 229 -20.48 -19.35 18.74
CA GLU A 229 -20.23 -17.89 18.73
C GLU A 229 -18.92 -17.56 19.48
N SER A 230 -18.76 -18.13 20.68
CA SER A 230 -17.52 -17.98 21.46
C SER A 230 -16.29 -18.47 20.68
N ARG A 231 -16.40 -19.58 19.94
CA ARG A 231 -15.32 -20.06 19.07
C ARG A 231 -15.07 -19.12 17.89
N GLN A 232 -16.12 -18.62 17.23
CA GLN A 232 -16.03 -17.71 16.10
C GLN A 232 -15.32 -16.40 16.47
N SER A 233 -15.68 -15.79 17.61
CA SER A 233 -15.03 -14.59 18.15
C SER A 233 -13.51 -14.79 18.29
N ILE A 234 -13.10 -15.91 18.90
CA ILE A 234 -11.68 -16.22 19.13
C ILE A 234 -10.93 -16.46 17.81
N ILE A 235 -11.56 -17.04 16.77
CA ILE A 235 -10.92 -17.17 15.44
C ILE A 235 -10.72 -15.78 14.81
N LEU A 236 -11.72 -14.89 14.90
CA LEU A 236 -11.60 -13.52 14.40
C LEU A 236 -10.51 -12.73 15.14
N GLU A 237 -10.40 -12.88 16.46
CA GLU A 237 -9.33 -12.28 17.27
C GLU A 237 -7.94 -12.80 16.85
N ILE A 238 -7.78 -14.11 16.61
CA ILE A 238 -6.54 -14.68 16.04
C ILE A 238 -6.22 -14.06 14.67
N ALA A 239 -7.23 -13.90 13.79
CA ALA A 239 -7.03 -13.30 12.48
C ALA A 239 -6.68 -11.81 12.54
N ILE A 240 -7.32 -11.05 13.44
CA ILE A 240 -6.97 -9.65 13.73
C ILE A 240 -5.52 -9.56 14.20
N ASN A 241 -5.14 -10.34 15.23
CA ASN A 241 -3.80 -10.35 15.80
C ASN A 241 -2.72 -10.67 14.75
N CYS A 242 -2.90 -11.74 13.96
CA CYS A 242 -1.97 -12.08 12.88
C CYS A 242 -1.86 -10.97 11.83
N THR A 243 -3.00 -10.37 11.43
CA THR A 243 -3.00 -9.26 10.46
C THR A 243 -2.34 -8.01 11.04
N HIS A 244 -2.53 -7.75 12.34
CA HIS A 244 -1.90 -6.64 13.05
C HIS A 244 -0.38 -6.78 13.12
N ILE A 245 0.14 -7.96 13.45
CA ILE A 245 1.59 -8.24 13.41
C ILE A 245 2.14 -7.98 12.00
N LEU A 246 1.50 -8.53 10.96
CA LEU A 246 1.93 -8.29 9.57
C LEU A 246 1.88 -6.80 9.20
N TYR A 247 0.88 -6.04 9.67
CA TYR A 247 0.81 -4.59 9.49
C TYR A 247 1.94 -3.85 10.20
N GLN A 248 2.26 -4.16 11.46
CA GLN A 248 3.35 -3.51 12.19
C GLN A 248 4.71 -3.76 11.54
N LEU A 249 5.00 -5.00 11.12
CA LEU A 249 6.23 -5.34 10.40
C LEU A 249 6.30 -4.67 9.01
N SER A 250 5.15 -4.53 8.32
CA SER A 250 5.04 -3.82 7.04
C SER A 250 5.24 -2.31 7.18
N ARG A 251 4.62 -1.69 8.20
CA ARG A 251 4.73 -0.26 8.50
C ARG A 251 6.15 0.14 8.88
N ALA A 252 6.85 -0.72 9.62
CA ALA A 252 8.25 -0.51 9.99
C ALA A 252 9.24 -0.70 8.82
N GLY A 253 8.81 -1.15 7.63
CA GLY A 253 9.68 -1.30 6.45
C GLY A 253 10.76 -2.38 6.54
N ILE A 254 10.74 -3.21 7.59
CA ILE A 254 11.79 -4.20 7.91
C ILE A 254 11.60 -5.57 7.23
N LEU A 255 10.48 -5.80 6.53
CA LEU A 255 10.27 -7.02 5.75
C LEU A 255 11.14 -7.01 4.48
N SER A 256 11.88 -8.08 4.23
CA SER A 256 12.64 -8.24 2.99
C SER A 256 11.76 -8.68 1.82
N LEU A 257 12.23 -8.44 0.59
CA LEU A 257 11.53 -8.89 -0.63
C LEU A 257 11.24 -10.40 -0.64
N LYS A 258 12.10 -11.21 -0.03
CA LYS A 258 11.89 -12.66 0.15
C LYS A 258 10.64 -12.93 0.98
N GLU A 259 10.48 -12.24 2.10
CA GLU A 259 9.35 -12.45 3.02
C GLU A 259 8.04 -11.93 2.42
N VAL A 260 8.11 -10.76 1.76
CA VAL A 260 7.00 -10.16 1.03
C VAL A 260 6.46 -11.10 -0.07
N ILE A 261 7.34 -11.62 -0.94
CA ILE A 261 6.96 -12.37 -2.14
C ILE A 261 7.05 -13.89 -1.96
N ALA A 262 8.23 -14.41 -1.59
CA ALA A 262 8.51 -15.86 -1.64
C ALA A 262 7.94 -16.64 -0.44
N ASP A 263 7.94 -16.06 0.76
CA ASP A 263 7.25 -16.66 1.92
C ASP A 263 5.72 -16.34 1.91
N GLY A 264 5.32 -15.38 1.08
CA GLY A 264 3.92 -15.13 0.71
C GLY A 264 3.15 -14.19 1.64
N VAL A 265 3.82 -13.23 2.29
CA VAL A 265 3.15 -12.20 3.11
C VAL A 265 2.19 -11.37 2.25
N PHE A 266 2.62 -10.89 1.08
CA PHE A 266 1.80 -10.00 0.23
C PHE A 266 0.53 -10.69 -0.30
N ASP A 267 0.65 -11.94 -0.76
CA ASP A 267 -0.50 -12.76 -1.16
C ASP A 267 -1.49 -13.00 -0.01
N THR A 268 -0.98 -13.26 1.20
CA THR A 268 -1.82 -13.50 2.37
C THR A 268 -2.56 -12.22 2.78
N LEU A 269 -1.89 -11.06 2.71
CA LEU A 269 -2.52 -9.75 2.94
C LEU A 269 -3.57 -9.41 1.88
N LEU A 270 -3.32 -9.68 0.59
CA LEU A 270 -4.31 -9.47 -0.47
C LEU A 270 -5.62 -10.21 -0.20
N ILE A 271 -5.54 -11.43 0.33
CA ILE A 271 -6.70 -12.27 0.61
C ILE A 271 -7.40 -11.83 1.92
N LEU A 272 -6.64 -11.41 2.93
CA LEU A 272 -7.18 -10.79 4.16
C LEU A 272 -7.89 -9.45 3.88
N ALA A 273 -7.42 -8.65 2.92
CA ALA A 273 -8.09 -7.42 2.49
C ALA A 273 -9.46 -7.68 1.83
N SER A 274 -9.68 -8.90 1.32
CA SER A 274 -10.95 -9.41 0.79
C SER A 274 -11.65 -10.41 1.72
N PHE A 275 -11.30 -10.45 3.01
CA PHE A 275 -11.81 -11.48 3.92
C PHE A 275 -13.34 -11.41 4.10
N ASP A 276 -14.00 -12.56 3.95
CA ASP A 276 -15.43 -12.77 4.20
C ASP A 276 -15.60 -13.81 5.33
N ILE A 277 -16.60 -13.60 6.18
CA ILE A 277 -16.90 -14.45 7.34
C ILE A 277 -17.19 -15.91 6.95
N GLN A 278 -17.70 -16.14 5.74
CA GLN A 278 -17.98 -17.48 5.18
C GLN A 278 -16.72 -18.33 4.96
N HIS A 279 -15.53 -17.73 5.00
CA HIS A 279 -14.25 -18.43 4.89
C HIS A 279 -13.68 -18.94 6.23
N LEU A 280 -14.37 -18.71 7.36
CA LEU A 280 -13.94 -19.26 8.65
C LEU A 280 -14.06 -20.79 8.70
N HIS A 281 -13.00 -21.47 9.14
CA HIS A 281 -13.06 -22.90 9.43
C HIS A 281 -13.70 -23.18 10.79
N LEU A 282 -15.04 -23.27 10.80
CA LEU A 282 -15.77 -23.98 11.84
C LEU A 282 -15.85 -25.47 11.45
N GLU A 283 -15.49 -26.37 12.37
CA GLU A 283 -15.55 -27.81 12.15
C GLU A 283 -17.00 -28.24 11.90
N LYS A 284 -17.28 -28.84 10.74
CA LYS A 284 -18.65 -29.22 10.34
C LYS A 284 -19.19 -30.40 11.15
N GLY A 285 -19.79 -30.09 12.29
CA GLY A 285 -20.58 -31.01 13.11
C GLY A 285 -21.21 -30.29 14.30
N ILE A 286 -22.49 -30.60 14.58
CA ILE A 286 -23.40 -29.92 15.52
C ILE A 286 -24.00 -28.63 14.92
N CYS A 287 -25.30 -28.40 15.20
CA CYS A 287 -26.12 -27.27 14.74
C CYS A 287 -26.25 -27.10 13.21
N SER A 288 -26.87 -28.09 12.57
CA SER A 288 -27.92 -27.77 11.61
C SER A 288 -29.20 -27.47 12.39
N ASP A 289 -29.44 -26.20 12.72
CA ASP A 289 -30.76 -25.60 13.01
C ASP A 289 -30.58 -24.08 13.19
N GLU A 290 -31.58 -23.30 12.79
CA GLU A 290 -31.52 -21.83 12.74
C GLU A 290 -31.72 -21.20 14.13
N VAL A 291 -30.62 -20.90 14.84
CA VAL A 291 -30.65 -20.00 16.01
C VAL A 291 -30.59 -18.55 15.50
N PRO A 292 -31.54 -17.67 15.88
CA PRO A 292 -31.48 -16.28 15.49
C PRO A 292 -30.36 -15.56 16.25
N VAL A 293 -29.29 -15.22 15.53
CA VAL A 293 -28.21 -14.34 16.02
C VAL A 293 -28.80 -12.98 16.39
N THR A 294 -28.36 -12.36 17.48
CA THR A 294 -28.87 -11.02 17.84
C THR A 294 -28.22 -9.95 16.96
N GLY A 295 -28.93 -8.85 16.70
CA GLY A 295 -28.43 -7.79 15.81
C GLY A 295 -27.12 -7.13 16.31
N ASP A 296 -26.88 -7.16 17.61
CA ASP A 296 -25.65 -6.64 18.21
C ASP A 296 -24.45 -7.58 18.02
N ASP A 297 -24.68 -8.90 17.88
CA ASP A 297 -23.64 -9.90 17.61
C ASP A 297 -23.22 -9.88 16.14
N GLU A 298 -24.18 -9.78 15.21
CA GLU A 298 -23.88 -9.63 13.78
C GLU A 298 -23.05 -8.37 13.50
N GLN A 299 -23.39 -7.26 14.18
CA GLN A 299 -22.67 -5.99 14.07
C GLN A 299 -21.23 -6.09 14.58
N GLN A 300 -21.00 -6.76 15.72
CA GLN A 300 -19.65 -7.01 16.26
C GLN A 300 -18.81 -7.93 15.35
N VAL A 301 -19.42 -8.94 14.75
CA VAL A 301 -18.74 -9.82 13.78
C VAL A 301 -18.37 -9.04 12.52
N MET A 302 -19.27 -8.19 12.01
CA MET A 302 -19.01 -7.31 10.88
C MET A 302 -17.87 -6.32 11.16
N GLU A 303 -17.83 -5.71 12.34
CA GLU A 303 -16.75 -4.80 12.76
C GLU A 303 -15.40 -5.52 12.81
N ARG A 304 -15.33 -6.71 13.42
CA ARG A 304 -14.11 -7.55 13.42
C ARG A 304 -13.62 -7.88 11.99
N VAL A 305 -14.53 -8.19 11.06
CA VAL A 305 -14.20 -8.42 9.64
C VAL A 305 -13.65 -7.15 8.98
N LEU A 306 -14.28 -5.98 9.21
CA LEU A 306 -13.82 -4.70 8.70
C LEU A 306 -12.43 -4.32 9.24
N ILE A 307 -12.11 -4.65 10.50
CA ILE A 307 -10.78 -4.45 11.09
C ILE A 307 -9.71 -5.29 10.36
N ILE A 308 -9.96 -6.59 10.14
CA ILE A 308 -9.05 -7.49 9.41
C ILE A 308 -8.75 -6.92 8.01
N GLN A 309 -9.80 -6.61 7.25
CA GLN A 309 -9.68 -6.06 5.91
C GLN A 309 -8.89 -4.74 5.88
N SER A 310 -9.13 -3.85 6.84
CA SER A 310 -8.51 -2.52 6.90
C SER A 310 -7.04 -2.59 7.28
N LEU A 311 -6.67 -3.42 8.25
CA LEU A 311 -5.27 -3.66 8.62
C LEU A 311 -4.49 -4.29 7.46
N ALA A 312 -5.10 -5.25 6.75
CA ALA A 312 -4.49 -5.86 5.58
C ALA A 312 -4.27 -4.86 4.43
N ALA A 313 -5.27 -4.02 4.12
CA ALA A 313 -5.15 -2.97 3.12
C ALA A 313 -4.09 -1.92 3.49
N LYS A 314 -4.02 -1.50 4.76
CA LYS A 314 -2.96 -0.63 5.29
C LYS A 314 -1.58 -1.25 5.04
N ALA A 315 -1.38 -2.52 5.40
CA ALA A 315 -0.13 -3.25 5.21
C ALA A 315 0.31 -3.35 3.73
N ILE A 316 -0.61 -3.70 2.82
CA ILE A 316 -0.37 -3.74 1.37
C ILE A 316 0.18 -2.38 0.88
N SER A 317 -0.43 -1.28 1.34
CA SER A 317 -0.02 0.07 0.92
C SER A 317 1.35 0.49 1.47
N ALA A 318 1.70 0.05 2.68
CA ALA A 318 3.03 0.27 3.26
C ALA A 318 4.11 -0.47 2.47
N ILE A 319 3.94 -1.77 2.23
CA ILE A 319 4.86 -2.57 1.41
C ILE A 319 5.00 -1.96 -0.01
N SER A 320 3.89 -1.57 -0.62
CA SER A 320 3.88 -1.02 -2.00
C SER A 320 4.52 0.38 -2.13
N SER A 321 4.72 1.10 -1.02
CA SER A 321 5.44 2.37 -1.02
C SER A 321 6.95 2.19 -1.26
N LEU A 322 7.49 1.00 -0.94
CA LEU A 322 8.91 0.68 -1.05
C LEU A 322 9.27 0.46 -2.53
N VAL A 323 9.90 1.47 -3.15
CA VAL A 323 10.28 1.50 -4.58
C VAL A 323 11.02 0.23 -5.02
N SER A 324 11.86 -0.34 -4.15
CA SER A 324 12.62 -1.58 -4.39
C SER A 324 11.77 -2.84 -4.58
N PHE A 325 10.49 -2.85 -4.17
CA PHE A 325 9.61 -4.02 -4.28
C PHE A 325 8.55 -3.87 -5.36
N GLN A 326 8.37 -2.67 -5.93
CA GLN A 326 7.23 -2.37 -6.80
C GLN A 326 7.20 -3.23 -8.07
N ALA A 327 8.35 -3.47 -8.71
CA ALA A 327 8.41 -4.28 -9.92
C ALA A 327 7.92 -5.72 -9.67
N ASP A 328 8.45 -6.39 -8.65
CA ASP A 328 8.08 -7.76 -8.26
C ASP A 328 6.62 -7.87 -7.79
N ILE A 329 6.14 -6.88 -7.03
CA ILE A 329 4.73 -6.78 -6.62
C ILE A 329 3.81 -6.68 -7.85
N ILE A 330 4.16 -5.84 -8.84
CA ILE A 330 3.37 -5.74 -10.06
C ILE A 330 3.47 -7.05 -10.87
N GLU A 331 4.65 -7.66 -10.94
CA GLU A 331 4.82 -8.92 -11.68
C GLU A 331 4.07 -10.11 -11.07
N LEU A 332 3.84 -10.10 -9.74
CA LEU A 332 2.96 -11.01 -9.01
C LEU A 332 1.47 -10.79 -9.36
N ILE A 333 0.98 -9.54 -9.29
CA ILE A 333 -0.46 -9.25 -9.36
C ILE A 333 -1.02 -8.97 -10.77
N GLN A 334 -0.18 -8.68 -11.76
CA GLN A 334 -0.56 -8.33 -13.16
C GLN A 334 -1.42 -9.36 -13.92
N LYS A 335 -1.66 -10.54 -13.33
CA LYS A 335 -2.52 -11.62 -13.88
C LYS A 335 -3.74 -11.90 -13.00
N THR A 336 -4.08 -10.98 -12.09
CA THR A 336 -5.15 -11.13 -11.11
C THR A 336 -6.05 -9.90 -11.11
N ASP A 337 -7.34 -10.09 -10.88
CA ASP A 337 -8.35 -9.05 -10.70
C ASP A 337 -8.36 -8.47 -9.27
N ARG A 338 -7.52 -9.00 -8.37
CA ARG A 338 -7.59 -8.74 -6.91
C ARG A 338 -7.60 -7.26 -6.56
N LEU A 339 -6.71 -6.44 -7.14
CA LEU A 339 -6.74 -4.99 -6.89
C LEU A 339 -8.03 -4.34 -7.41
N SER A 340 -8.51 -4.75 -8.59
CA SER A 340 -9.76 -4.26 -9.19
C SER A 340 -10.99 -4.60 -8.35
N THR A 341 -11.00 -5.79 -7.74
CA THR A 341 -12.04 -6.24 -6.82
C THR A 341 -11.94 -5.50 -5.48
N LEU A 342 -10.74 -5.30 -4.92
CA LEU A 342 -10.52 -4.56 -3.68
C LEU A 342 -10.82 -3.04 -3.79
N LEU A 343 -10.53 -2.40 -4.94
CA LEU A 343 -10.93 -1.02 -5.23
C LEU A 343 -12.45 -0.80 -5.17
N ARG A 344 -13.23 -1.88 -5.34
CA ARG A 344 -14.69 -1.92 -5.23
C ARG A 344 -15.21 -2.61 -3.96
N SER A 345 -14.33 -2.87 -3.00
CA SER A 345 -14.73 -3.39 -1.68
C SER A 345 -15.77 -2.47 -1.03
N PRO A 346 -16.80 -2.99 -0.34
CA PRO A 346 -17.75 -2.16 0.42
C PRO A 346 -17.06 -1.37 1.54
N ASN A 347 -15.93 -1.86 2.06
CA ASN A 347 -15.12 -1.22 3.10
C ASN A 347 -14.39 0.02 2.56
N GLY A 348 -14.65 1.18 3.16
CA GLY A 348 -14.07 2.47 2.75
C GLY A 348 -12.55 2.57 2.92
N GLU A 349 -11.99 1.98 3.98
CA GLU A 349 -10.54 2.02 4.22
C GLU A 349 -9.79 1.06 3.27
N VAL A 350 -10.39 -0.07 2.88
CA VAL A 350 -9.84 -0.91 1.80
C VAL A 350 -9.75 -0.10 0.50
N ARG A 351 -10.82 0.60 0.10
CA ARG A 351 -10.78 1.46 -1.11
C ARG A 351 -9.71 2.55 -1.00
N LYS A 352 -9.55 3.20 0.17
CA LYS A 352 -8.52 4.21 0.44
C LYS A 352 -7.10 3.65 0.27
N TYR A 353 -6.72 2.61 1.00
CA TYR A 353 -5.35 2.10 0.99
C TYR A 353 -5.01 1.29 -0.27
N ILE A 354 -6.00 0.73 -0.97
CA ILE A 354 -5.78 0.10 -2.28
C ILE A 354 -5.69 1.15 -3.40
N ALA A 355 -6.42 2.27 -3.33
CA ALA A 355 -6.13 3.42 -4.18
C ALA A 355 -4.73 4.00 -3.92
N LYS A 356 -4.29 4.08 -2.65
CA LYS A 356 -2.92 4.46 -2.26
C LYS A 356 -1.88 3.49 -2.84
N THR A 357 -2.15 2.19 -2.78
CA THR A 357 -1.35 1.12 -3.37
C THR A 357 -1.18 1.31 -4.88
N VAL A 358 -2.28 1.49 -5.62
CA VAL A 358 -2.24 1.70 -7.08
C VAL A 358 -1.54 3.02 -7.43
N ALA A 359 -1.67 4.07 -6.60
CA ALA A 359 -0.92 5.31 -6.77
C ALA A 359 0.60 5.11 -6.61
N TYR A 360 1.05 4.31 -5.64
CA TYR A 360 2.47 3.96 -5.51
C TYR A 360 2.97 3.07 -6.66
N LEU A 361 2.27 1.96 -6.97
CA LEU A 361 2.70 1.02 -8.01
C LEU A 361 2.70 1.65 -9.42
N SER A 362 1.85 2.64 -9.67
CA SER A 362 1.86 3.42 -10.93
C SER A 362 2.93 4.52 -10.97
N LEU A 363 3.61 4.86 -9.87
CA LEU A 363 4.65 5.88 -9.85
C LEU A 363 5.94 5.35 -10.47
N ARG A 364 6.51 6.07 -11.46
CA ARG A 364 7.77 5.73 -12.20
C ARG A 364 7.80 4.40 -12.96
N ASN A 365 6.86 3.49 -12.76
CA ASN A 365 6.81 2.16 -13.39
C ASN A 365 6.16 2.17 -14.80
N ASP A 366 6.60 3.06 -15.71
CA ASP A 366 5.96 3.27 -17.02
C ASP A 366 5.86 2.01 -17.90
N LYS A 367 6.79 1.05 -17.76
CA LYS A 367 6.73 -0.29 -18.40
C LYS A 367 5.49 -1.09 -17.98
N TYR A 368 5.06 -0.95 -16.73
CA TYR A 368 4.06 -1.81 -16.09
C TYR A 368 2.67 -1.16 -15.97
N LYS A 369 2.58 0.16 -16.17
CA LYS A 369 1.31 0.92 -16.11
C LYS A 369 0.15 0.29 -16.92
N PRO A 370 0.34 -0.23 -18.15
CA PRO A 370 -0.76 -0.87 -18.89
C PRO A 370 -1.27 -2.15 -18.22
N ALA A 371 -0.39 -2.93 -17.58
CA ALA A 371 -0.76 -4.17 -16.91
C ALA A 371 -1.57 -3.92 -15.63
N LEU A 372 -1.29 -2.83 -14.90
CA LEU A 372 -2.09 -2.39 -13.74
C LEU A 372 -3.48 -1.83 -14.10
N LEU A 373 -3.72 -1.49 -15.38
CA LEU A 373 -5.03 -1.11 -15.90
C LEU A 373 -5.69 -2.22 -16.74
N PHE A 374 -5.09 -3.41 -16.81
CA PHE A 374 -5.62 -4.50 -17.62
C PHE A 374 -6.96 -5.00 -17.09
N ASP A 375 -7.78 -5.55 -17.99
CA ASP A 375 -9.12 -6.06 -17.70
C ASP A 375 -9.98 -5.03 -16.92
N ASP A 376 -10.52 -5.38 -15.76
CA ASP A 376 -11.42 -4.54 -14.98
C ASP A 376 -10.73 -3.40 -14.16
N GLY A 377 -9.40 -3.24 -14.28
CA GLY A 377 -8.60 -2.36 -13.43
C GLY A 377 -8.86 -0.86 -13.59
N SER A 378 -8.96 -0.35 -14.82
CA SER A 378 -9.29 1.06 -15.09
C SER A 378 -10.70 1.41 -14.62
N LYS A 379 -11.67 0.57 -14.95
CA LYS A 379 -13.06 0.63 -14.47
C LYS A 379 -13.15 0.65 -12.94
N ALA A 380 -12.40 -0.21 -12.25
CA ALA A 380 -12.35 -0.24 -10.78
C ALA A 380 -11.70 1.02 -10.16
N LEU A 381 -10.72 1.63 -10.83
CA LEU A 381 -10.14 2.90 -10.37
C LEU A 381 -11.12 4.06 -10.55
N VAL A 382 -11.83 4.09 -11.70
CA VAL A 382 -12.82 5.12 -12.01
C VAL A 382 -14.09 4.97 -11.17
N SER A 383 -14.43 3.76 -10.68
CA SER A 383 -15.61 3.55 -9.84
C SER A 383 -15.60 4.36 -8.54
N ILE A 384 -14.41 4.71 -8.01
CA ILE A 384 -14.27 5.61 -6.84
C ILE A 384 -14.79 7.02 -7.18
N LEU A 385 -14.54 7.53 -8.39
CA LEU A 385 -15.04 8.82 -8.84
C LEU A 385 -16.50 8.73 -9.30
N ALA A 386 -16.88 7.63 -9.96
CA ALA A 386 -18.23 7.37 -10.39
C ALA A 386 -19.22 7.09 -9.23
N ALA A 387 -18.74 6.84 -8.01
CA ALA A 387 -19.57 6.82 -6.80
C ALA A 387 -19.96 8.22 -6.29
N LEU A 388 -19.29 9.29 -6.74
CA LEU A 388 -19.49 10.64 -6.17
C LEU A 388 -20.85 11.25 -6.54
N PRO A 389 -21.42 12.10 -5.65
CA PRO A 389 -22.59 12.90 -5.99
C PRO A 389 -22.26 13.87 -7.14
N GLN A 390 -23.16 13.99 -8.10
CA GLN A 390 -22.95 14.87 -9.25
C GLN A 390 -23.34 16.30 -8.90
N LYS A 391 -22.38 17.22 -9.02
CA LYS A 391 -22.48 18.65 -8.70
C LYS A 391 -22.47 19.53 -9.95
N ILE A 392 -21.94 19.03 -11.06
CA ILE A 392 -22.04 19.69 -12.37
C ILE A 392 -23.50 19.58 -12.85
N GLN A 393 -24.16 20.71 -13.09
CA GLN A 393 -25.61 20.73 -13.26
C GLN A 393 -26.03 20.37 -14.68
N GLY A 394 -26.62 19.18 -14.85
CA GLY A 394 -27.27 18.76 -16.09
C GLY A 394 -26.32 18.27 -17.19
N SER A 395 -25.11 17.86 -16.82
CA SER A 395 -24.10 17.27 -17.71
C SER A 395 -24.47 15.83 -18.10
N ILE A 396 -24.41 14.87 -17.17
CA ILE A 396 -25.02 13.53 -17.32
C ILE A 396 -26.51 13.56 -16.96
N ASN A 397 -27.34 12.91 -17.80
CA ASN A 397 -28.76 12.68 -17.52
C ASN A 397 -28.96 11.41 -16.65
N LYS A 398 -30.06 11.32 -15.89
CA LYS A 398 -30.30 10.20 -14.95
C LYS A 398 -30.22 8.81 -15.60
N LYS A 399 -30.71 8.62 -16.83
CA LYS A 399 -30.64 7.30 -17.51
C LYS A 399 -29.20 6.91 -17.82
N THR A 400 -28.40 7.83 -18.37
CA THR A 400 -26.96 7.61 -18.56
C THR A 400 -26.26 7.36 -17.22
N ARG A 401 -26.58 8.14 -16.17
CA ARG A 401 -26.00 7.94 -14.84
C ARG A 401 -26.25 6.53 -14.29
N MET A 402 -27.46 6.00 -14.44
CA MET A 402 -27.80 4.65 -13.98
C MET A 402 -27.10 3.56 -14.80
N ASN A 403 -26.90 3.76 -16.10
CA ASN A 403 -26.08 2.87 -16.93
C ASN A 403 -24.62 2.86 -16.47
N ASP A 404 -24.03 4.03 -16.23
CA ASP A 404 -22.65 4.17 -15.76
C ASP A 404 -22.47 3.55 -14.36
N LEU A 405 -23.41 3.80 -13.43
CA LEU A 405 -23.39 3.18 -12.10
C LEU A 405 -23.46 1.65 -12.19
N GLY A 406 -24.30 1.11 -13.10
CA GLY A 406 -24.37 -0.33 -13.39
C GLY A 406 -23.16 -0.89 -14.15
N TYR A 407 -22.30 -0.05 -14.72
CA TYR A 407 -21.01 -0.44 -15.31
C TYR A 407 -19.89 -0.42 -14.26
N TYR A 408 -19.80 0.65 -13.46
CA TYR A 408 -18.69 0.87 -12.53
C TYR A 408 -18.86 0.18 -11.17
N LEU A 409 -20.09 0.09 -10.64
CA LEU A 409 -20.36 -0.43 -9.30
C LEU A 409 -20.92 -1.86 -9.33
N VAL A 410 -20.83 -2.54 -8.19
CA VAL A 410 -21.53 -3.80 -7.96
C VAL A 410 -23.03 -3.52 -7.81
N ALA A 411 -23.89 -4.41 -8.32
CA ALA A 411 -25.35 -4.20 -8.37
C ALA A 411 -26.00 -3.85 -7.01
N ALA A 412 -25.43 -4.33 -5.89
CA ALA A 412 -25.89 -4.02 -4.54
C ALA A 412 -25.70 -2.53 -4.15
N ASP A 413 -24.70 -1.85 -4.71
CA ASP A 413 -24.40 -0.44 -4.41
C ASP A 413 -25.18 0.53 -5.30
N VAL A 414 -25.57 0.13 -6.52
CA VAL A 414 -26.34 0.98 -7.45
C VAL A 414 -27.61 1.54 -6.79
N ASN A 415 -28.29 0.73 -5.98
CA ASN A 415 -29.50 1.12 -5.25
C ASN A 415 -29.25 2.18 -4.15
N LYS A 416 -28.02 2.30 -3.62
CA LYS A 416 -27.66 3.33 -2.62
C LYS A 416 -27.49 4.72 -3.24
N TYR A 417 -27.21 4.78 -4.54
CA TYR A 417 -26.97 6.01 -5.29
C TYR A 417 -28.16 6.45 -6.15
N ASP A 418 -29.31 5.75 -6.10
CA ASP A 418 -30.55 6.22 -6.73
C ASP A 418 -31.22 7.33 -5.90
N GLY A 419 -30.59 8.50 -5.90
CA GLY A 419 -31.10 9.69 -5.24
C GLY A 419 -32.44 10.13 -5.83
N ASN A 420 -33.54 9.86 -5.12
CA ASN A 420 -34.85 10.42 -5.38
C ASN A 420 -34.90 11.90 -4.97
N GLY A 421 -34.19 12.76 -5.70
CA GLY A 421 -34.16 14.21 -5.48
C GLY A 421 -35.51 14.84 -5.84
N GLY A 422 -36.47 14.78 -4.90
CA GLY A 422 -37.86 15.06 -5.25
C GLY A 422 -38.89 15.14 -4.11
N LYS A 423 -38.50 15.47 -2.87
CA LYS A 423 -39.33 16.27 -1.93
C LYS A 423 -38.60 16.57 -0.63
N GLU A 424 -38.67 17.83 -0.21
CA GLU A 424 -38.51 18.22 1.19
C GLU A 424 -39.73 17.72 1.97
N GLY A 425 -39.49 17.08 3.11
CA GLY A 425 -40.53 16.59 4.01
C GLY A 425 -39.93 16.44 5.40
N GLU A 426 -40.45 17.18 6.36
CA GLU A 426 -39.96 17.20 7.74
C GLU A 426 -40.30 15.87 8.44
N GLN A 427 -39.34 14.95 8.49
CA GLN A 427 -39.32 13.88 9.49
C GLN A 427 -37.93 13.73 10.08
N ASP A 428 -37.86 13.85 11.40
CA ASP A 428 -36.63 13.74 12.18
C ASP A 428 -36.12 12.29 12.14
N GLY A 429 -34.98 12.08 11.48
CA GLY A 429 -34.47 10.75 11.21
C GLY A 429 -33.10 10.81 10.53
N LYS A 430 -32.05 10.45 11.26
CA LYS A 430 -30.66 10.49 10.78
C LYS A 430 -30.41 9.46 9.68
N ALA A 431 -30.72 9.80 8.44
CA ALA A 431 -30.19 9.08 7.28
C ALA A 431 -28.66 9.16 7.32
N GLN A 432 -27.99 8.02 7.51
CA GLN A 432 -26.53 7.95 7.50
C GLN A 432 -26.01 8.26 6.10
N VAL A 433 -25.65 9.53 5.86
CA VAL A 433 -24.84 9.92 4.70
C VAL A 433 -23.47 9.29 4.87
N GLN A 434 -23.24 8.16 4.19
CA GLN A 434 -21.98 7.44 4.23
C GLN A 434 -20.83 8.39 3.83
N SER A 435 -19.86 8.59 4.73
CA SER A 435 -18.87 9.66 4.60
C SER A 435 -18.02 9.47 3.34
N ILE A 436 -17.95 10.54 2.54
CA ILE A 436 -17.21 10.50 1.27
C ILE A 436 -15.71 10.56 1.59
N ASN A 437 -15.02 9.42 1.47
CA ASN A 437 -13.61 9.28 1.81
C ASN A 437 -12.73 10.08 0.81
N SER A 438 -12.38 11.30 1.20
CA SER A 438 -11.54 12.24 0.43
C SER A 438 -10.17 11.67 0.10
N ALA A 439 -9.54 10.95 1.03
CA ALA A 439 -8.24 10.31 0.83
C ALA A 439 -8.28 9.24 -0.27
N ALA A 440 -9.32 8.40 -0.31
CA ALA A 440 -9.53 7.43 -1.39
C ALA A 440 -9.67 8.10 -2.76
N VAL A 441 -10.42 9.21 -2.82
CA VAL A 441 -10.59 10.02 -4.05
C VAL A 441 -9.26 10.67 -4.46
N SER A 442 -8.52 11.26 -3.52
CA SER A 442 -7.22 11.89 -3.77
C SER A 442 -6.21 10.88 -4.32
N HIS A 443 -6.08 9.71 -3.68
CA HIS A 443 -5.22 8.65 -4.17
C HIS A 443 -5.66 8.11 -5.55
N ALA A 444 -6.97 7.99 -5.81
CA ALA A 444 -7.49 7.60 -7.13
C ALA A 444 -7.14 8.64 -8.21
N CYS A 445 -7.31 9.93 -7.94
CA CYS A 445 -6.86 11.01 -8.83
C CYS A 445 -5.33 11.02 -9.03
N CYS A 446 -4.55 10.67 -8.00
CA CYS A 446 -3.10 10.55 -8.10
C CYS A 446 -2.67 9.40 -9.02
N ALA A 447 -3.32 8.23 -8.87
CA ALA A 447 -3.12 7.08 -9.74
C ALA A 447 -3.52 7.39 -11.20
N LEU A 448 -4.70 7.97 -11.43
CA LEU A 448 -5.15 8.40 -12.77
C LEU A 448 -4.15 9.39 -13.41
N ALA A 449 -3.60 10.32 -12.63
CA ALA A 449 -2.57 11.23 -13.10
C ALA A 449 -1.24 10.53 -13.42
N ASN A 450 -0.86 9.47 -12.70
CA ASN A 450 0.32 8.66 -13.01
C ASN A 450 0.13 7.83 -14.28
N PHE A 451 -1.03 7.18 -14.44
CA PHE A 451 -1.37 6.39 -15.62
C PHE A 451 -1.45 7.22 -16.89
N ALA A 452 -1.97 8.45 -16.80
CA ALA A 452 -2.09 9.36 -17.93
C ALA A 452 -0.75 9.80 -18.57
N THR A 453 0.43 9.46 -18.01
CA THR A 453 1.73 9.71 -18.68
C THR A 453 2.15 8.62 -19.67
N ASN A 454 1.44 7.48 -19.71
CA ASN A 454 1.76 6.36 -20.59
C ASN A 454 0.73 6.26 -21.74
N ASN A 455 1.21 6.10 -22.97
CA ASN A 455 0.39 6.14 -24.18
C ASN A 455 -0.66 5.03 -24.29
N GLU A 456 -0.41 3.84 -23.74
CA GLU A 456 -1.38 2.74 -23.77
C GLU A 456 -2.36 2.84 -22.58
N SER A 457 -1.85 3.25 -21.42
CA SER A 457 -2.66 3.48 -20.22
C SER A 457 -3.67 4.61 -20.39
N GLN A 458 -3.27 5.73 -21.03
CA GLN A 458 -4.18 6.84 -21.31
C GLN A 458 -5.30 6.44 -22.27
N ILE A 459 -5.04 5.58 -23.28
CA ILE A 459 -6.08 5.06 -24.19
C ILE A 459 -7.09 4.20 -23.43
N ASN A 460 -6.61 3.32 -22.54
CA ASN A 460 -7.47 2.49 -21.69
C ASN A 460 -8.35 3.37 -20.78
N LEU A 461 -7.77 4.39 -20.12
CA LEU A 461 -8.54 5.38 -19.35
C LEU A 461 -9.57 6.12 -20.22
N MET A 462 -9.18 6.66 -21.38
CA MET A 462 -10.06 7.41 -22.27
C MET A 462 -11.14 6.56 -22.97
N SER A 463 -11.12 5.23 -22.78
CA SER A 463 -12.21 4.32 -23.17
C SER A 463 -13.25 4.07 -22.06
N GLN A 464 -13.05 4.62 -20.86
CA GLN A 464 -13.97 4.47 -19.72
C GLN A 464 -15.18 5.44 -19.82
N PRO A 465 -16.43 4.95 -19.70
CA PRO A 465 -17.65 5.76 -19.84
C PRO A 465 -17.63 7.09 -19.06
N HIS A 466 -17.77 8.20 -19.78
CA HIS A 466 -17.80 9.57 -19.26
C HIS A 466 -16.63 9.97 -18.33
N LEU A 467 -15.44 9.35 -18.46
CA LEU A 467 -14.30 9.58 -17.55
C LEU A 467 -13.99 11.06 -17.28
N LEU A 468 -13.92 11.87 -18.33
CA LEU A 468 -13.57 13.29 -18.23
C LEU A 468 -14.55 14.07 -17.35
N GLU A 469 -15.84 13.74 -17.41
CA GLU A 469 -16.87 14.34 -16.57
C GLU A 469 -16.71 13.91 -15.12
N TYR A 470 -16.47 12.61 -14.86
CA TYR A 470 -16.24 12.13 -13.49
C TYR A 470 -14.99 12.74 -12.85
N ILE A 471 -13.90 12.92 -13.60
CA ILE A 471 -12.69 13.66 -13.17
C ILE A 471 -13.03 15.13 -12.88
N CYS A 472 -13.83 15.78 -13.73
CA CYS A 472 -14.21 17.18 -13.55
C CYS A 472 -15.15 17.39 -12.35
N ASN A 473 -16.06 16.45 -12.10
CA ASN A 473 -17.00 16.52 -11.00
C ASN A 473 -16.29 16.47 -9.63
N VAL A 474 -15.13 15.82 -9.52
CA VAL A 474 -14.36 15.74 -8.25
C VAL A 474 -14.10 17.13 -7.66
N CYS A 475 -13.66 18.09 -8.47
CA CYS A 475 -13.36 19.45 -8.01
C CYS A 475 -14.60 20.23 -7.58
N HIS A 476 -15.78 19.84 -8.05
CA HIS A 476 -17.06 20.43 -7.64
C HIS A 476 -17.61 19.78 -6.36
N VAL A 477 -17.16 18.57 -6.02
CA VAL A 477 -17.48 17.87 -4.75
C VAL A 477 -16.52 18.30 -3.63
N PHE A 478 -15.25 18.58 -3.95
CA PHE A 478 -14.20 18.93 -2.99
C PHE A 478 -13.57 20.32 -3.23
N PRO A 479 -14.35 21.41 -3.33
CA PRO A 479 -13.88 22.71 -3.83
C PRO A 479 -12.80 23.43 -2.99
N GLN A 480 -12.45 22.90 -1.81
CA GLN A 480 -11.40 23.42 -0.93
C GLN A 480 -10.15 22.50 -0.87
N HIS A 481 -10.20 21.30 -1.45
CA HIS A 481 -9.17 20.28 -1.27
C HIS A 481 -8.04 20.43 -2.29
N VAL A 482 -7.04 21.24 -1.93
CA VAL A 482 -5.92 21.63 -2.82
C VAL A 482 -5.21 20.42 -3.44
N GLU A 483 -5.02 19.34 -2.70
CA GLU A 483 -4.36 18.12 -3.20
C GLU A 483 -5.16 17.37 -4.27
N ILE A 484 -6.48 17.25 -4.10
CA ILE A 484 -7.36 16.74 -5.15
C ILE A 484 -7.27 17.63 -6.40
N HIS A 485 -7.26 18.96 -6.24
CA HIS A 485 -7.08 19.88 -7.36
C HIS A 485 -5.71 19.74 -8.03
N ARG A 486 -4.62 19.55 -7.26
CA ARG A 486 -3.26 19.28 -7.76
C ARG A 486 -3.25 18.01 -8.62
N HIS A 487 -3.86 16.93 -8.14
CA HIS A 487 -3.91 15.66 -8.85
C HIS A 487 -4.83 15.68 -10.08
N VAL A 488 -6.02 16.31 -10.01
CA VAL A 488 -6.92 16.46 -11.17
C VAL A 488 -6.28 17.32 -12.27
N ALA A 489 -5.69 18.47 -11.91
CA ALA A 489 -4.97 19.31 -12.88
C ALA A 489 -3.78 18.54 -13.50
N ARG A 490 -3.05 17.75 -12.71
CA ARG A 490 -1.96 16.88 -13.21
C ARG A 490 -2.46 15.83 -14.20
N CYS A 491 -3.60 15.20 -13.92
CA CYS A 491 -4.23 14.21 -14.79
C CYS A 491 -4.67 14.84 -16.12
N LEU A 492 -5.45 15.93 -16.08
CA LEU A 492 -5.92 16.62 -17.28
C LEU A 492 -4.75 17.13 -18.14
N ALA A 493 -3.71 17.69 -17.53
CA ALA A 493 -2.50 18.11 -18.25
C ALA A 493 -1.70 16.96 -18.88
N ASN A 494 -1.81 15.74 -18.33
CA ASN A 494 -1.21 14.53 -18.91
C ASN A 494 -2.07 13.97 -20.05
N LEU A 495 -3.40 13.91 -19.89
CA LEU A 495 -4.32 13.45 -20.95
C LEU A 495 -4.26 14.37 -22.19
N ALA A 496 -4.18 15.69 -22.00
CA ALA A 496 -4.05 16.68 -23.07
C ALA A 496 -2.71 16.63 -23.83
N LEU A 497 -1.71 15.87 -23.36
CA LEU A 497 -0.43 15.71 -24.06
C LEU A 497 -0.58 14.93 -25.37
N TYR A 498 -1.66 14.14 -25.51
CA TYR A 498 -1.95 13.29 -26.66
C TYR A 498 -2.95 13.99 -27.58
N GLU A 499 -2.55 14.25 -28.84
CA GLU A 499 -3.35 15.02 -29.82
C GLU A 499 -4.75 14.41 -30.01
N GLU A 500 -4.87 13.08 -29.89
CA GLU A 500 -6.08 12.27 -30.02
C GLU A 500 -7.15 12.57 -28.95
N ASN A 501 -6.77 13.13 -27.80
CA ASN A 501 -7.69 13.43 -26.69
C ASN A 501 -8.32 14.82 -26.79
N ASN A 502 -7.66 15.78 -27.45
CA ASN A 502 -8.03 17.20 -27.35
C ASN A 502 -9.46 17.50 -27.87
N GLU A 503 -9.94 16.84 -28.93
CA GLU A 503 -11.36 17.00 -29.37
C GLU A 503 -12.34 16.62 -28.24
N ALA A 504 -12.08 15.53 -27.52
CA ALA A 504 -12.96 15.06 -26.45
C ALA A 504 -12.84 15.89 -25.17
N MET A 505 -11.69 16.51 -24.93
CA MET A 505 -11.44 17.37 -23.77
C MET A 505 -11.93 18.82 -23.96
N LEU A 506 -12.34 19.21 -25.17
CA LEU A 506 -12.78 20.57 -25.50
C LEU A 506 -14.23 20.64 -25.98
N THR A 507 -14.84 19.51 -26.38
CA THR A 507 -16.25 19.47 -26.81
C THR A 507 -17.15 18.89 -25.73
N ASN A 508 -18.41 19.35 -25.66
CA ASN A 508 -19.44 18.76 -24.81
C ASN A 508 -20.36 17.85 -25.63
N ASN A 509 -20.77 16.71 -25.06
CA ASN A 509 -21.80 15.83 -25.63
C ASN A 509 -23.10 16.61 -25.94
N LYS A 510 -23.38 16.84 -27.23
CA LYS A 510 -24.59 17.56 -27.69
C LYS A 510 -25.86 16.77 -27.35
N LYS A 511 -26.91 17.48 -26.93
CA LYS A 511 -28.20 16.88 -26.57
C LYS A 511 -28.93 16.29 -27.78
N SER A 512 -28.86 14.96 -27.91
CA SER A 512 -29.57 14.09 -28.86
C SER A 512 -29.18 14.19 -30.34
N GLY A 513 -29.32 13.06 -31.07
CA GLY A 513 -29.26 13.00 -32.53
C GLY A 513 -28.20 12.03 -33.08
N GLU A 514 -26.92 12.35 -32.91
CA GLU A 514 -25.85 11.80 -33.76
C GLU A 514 -24.99 10.70 -33.10
N LYS A 515 -24.54 9.75 -33.92
CA LYS A 515 -23.71 8.60 -33.51
C LYS A 515 -22.22 8.96 -33.42
N LYS A 516 -21.83 9.84 -32.48
CA LYS A 516 -20.41 9.97 -32.08
C LYS A 516 -20.12 9.02 -30.92
N ASN A 517 -19.37 7.94 -31.18
CA ASN A 517 -18.99 6.91 -30.19
C ASN A 517 -17.79 7.34 -29.31
N LYS A 518 -17.75 8.58 -28.83
CA LYS A 518 -16.64 9.11 -28.01
C LYS A 518 -17.22 10.04 -26.95
N ASP A 519 -16.90 9.77 -25.69
CA ASP A 519 -17.41 10.57 -24.58
C ASP A 519 -16.63 11.88 -24.48
N CYS A 520 -17.28 12.98 -24.84
CA CYS A 520 -16.70 14.31 -24.87
C CYS A 520 -17.22 15.18 -23.72
N PHE A 521 -16.29 15.81 -22.99
CA PHE A 521 -16.58 16.78 -21.94
C PHE A 521 -15.54 17.91 -21.96
N ASN A 522 -15.97 19.17 -22.03
CA ASN A 522 -15.09 20.33 -22.01
C ASN A 522 -14.51 20.53 -20.60
N VAL A 523 -13.19 20.33 -20.46
CA VAL A 523 -12.50 20.39 -19.17
C VAL A 523 -12.06 21.81 -18.75
N LEU A 524 -12.12 22.79 -19.66
CA LEU A 524 -11.67 24.16 -19.40
C LEU A 524 -12.42 24.85 -18.24
N PRO A 525 -13.76 24.78 -18.12
CA PRO A 525 -14.47 25.37 -16.98
C PRO A 525 -13.98 24.84 -15.62
N THR A 526 -13.66 23.55 -15.53
CA THR A 526 -13.10 22.93 -14.31
C THR A 526 -11.70 23.45 -14.02
N LEU A 527 -10.83 23.50 -15.03
CA LEU A 527 -9.46 24.01 -14.89
C LEU A 527 -9.44 25.47 -14.41
N LEU A 528 -10.38 26.29 -14.90
CA LEU A 528 -10.52 27.70 -14.52
C LEU A 528 -11.22 27.88 -13.17
N LEU A 529 -12.13 26.97 -12.78
CA LEU A 529 -12.70 26.91 -11.44
C LEU A 529 -11.60 26.68 -10.39
N ILE A 530 -10.78 25.66 -10.56
CA ILE A 530 -9.72 25.31 -9.58
C ILE A 530 -8.51 26.26 -9.64
N GLY A 531 -8.37 27.06 -10.69
CA GLY A 531 -7.33 28.09 -10.82
C GLY A 531 -7.58 29.35 -9.97
N LYS A 532 -8.83 29.66 -9.66
CA LYS A 532 -9.22 30.85 -8.87
C LYS A 532 -8.69 30.75 -7.44
N GLY A 533 -7.61 31.49 -7.15
CA GLY A 533 -6.93 31.46 -5.85
C GLY A 533 -6.04 30.22 -5.63
N SER A 534 -5.65 29.51 -6.69
CA SER A 534 -4.91 28.26 -6.58
C SER A 534 -3.48 28.43 -6.04
N LYS A 535 -2.98 27.44 -5.27
CA LYS A 535 -1.55 27.37 -4.90
C LYS A 535 -0.71 26.98 -6.13
N MET A 536 0.56 27.38 -6.12
CA MET A 536 1.48 27.27 -7.28
C MET A 536 1.57 25.87 -7.92
N GLY A 537 1.59 24.79 -7.12
CA GLY A 537 1.62 23.42 -7.64
C GLY A 537 0.40 23.03 -8.48
N VAL A 538 -0.76 23.65 -8.23
CA VAL A 538 -1.96 23.49 -9.06
C VAL A 538 -1.84 24.36 -10.31
N GLN A 539 -1.41 25.62 -10.16
CA GLN A 539 -1.24 26.58 -11.24
C GLN A 539 -0.33 26.05 -12.36
N ARG A 540 0.84 25.48 -12.02
CA ARG A 540 1.77 24.83 -12.98
C ARG A 540 1.06 23.82 -13.87
N HIS A 541 0.19 22.99 -13.29
CA HIS A 541 -0.53 21.96 -14.02
C HIS A 541 -1.69 22.51 -14.85
N ILE A 542 -2.44 23.52 -14.37
CA ILE A 542 -3.48 24.20 -15.16
C ILE A 542 -2.88 24.84 -16.41
N VAL A 543 -1.78 25.61 -16.26
CA VAL A 543 -1.12 26.26 -17.40
C VAL A 543 -0.61 25.22 -18.39
N ARG A 544 -0.04 24.10 -17.93
CA ARG A 544 0.38 22.99 -18.79
C ARG A 544 -0.79 22.30 -19.52
N ALA A 545 -1.96 22.17 -18.88
CA ALA A 545 -3.16 21.66 -19.54
C ALA A 545 -3.62 22.59 -20.66
N ILE A 546 -3.75 23.89 -20.38
CA ILE A 546 -4.17 24.90 -21.37
C ILE A 546 -3.15 24.95 -22.53
N ASP A 547 -1.85 24.97 -22.23
CA ASP A 547 -0.75 24.96 -23.22
C ASP A 547 -0.82 23.76 -24.18
N ASN A 548 -1.02 22.56 -23.64
CA ASN A 548 -1.16 21.33 -24.42
C ASN A 548 -2.46 21.30 -25.25
N LEU A 549 -3.60 21.70 -24.65
CA LEU A 549 -4.90 21.78 -25.35
C LEU A 549 -4.85 22.74 -26.54
N SER A 550 -4.28 23.93 -26.31
CA SER A 550 -4.10 25.00 -27.29
C SER A 550 -2.94 24.77 -28.28
N ASN A 551 -2.13 23.70 -28.15
CA ASN A 551 -1.05 23.42 -29.10
C ASN A 551 -1.45 22.41 -30.18
N ASN A 552 -2.31 21.45 -29.84
CA ASN A 552 -2.62 20.32 -30.72
C ASN A 552 -3.98 20.44 -31.42
N MET A 553 -4.76 21.50 -31.14
CA MET A 553 -6.01 21.76 -31.83
C MET A 553 -5.75 22.14 -33.29
N ARG A 554 -6.31 21.36 -34.23
CA ARG A 554 -6.44 21.76 -35.64
C ARG A 554 -7.88 22.19 -35.86
N ILE A 555 -8.10 23.50 -35.90
CA ILE A 555 -9.40 24.10 -36.22
C ILE A 555 -9.32 24.53 -37.68
N ASP A 556 -10.12 23.90 -38.55
CA ASP A 556 -10.44 24.47 -39.86
C ASP A 556 -11.26 25.76 -39.63
N PRO A 557 -11.05 26.83 -40.41
CA PRO A 557 -11.58 28.18 -40.11
C PRO A 557 -13.11 28.23 -40.02
N PRO A 558 -13.71 29.17 -39.24
CA PRO A 558 -13.16 30.49 -38.90
C PRO A 558 -12.55 30.63 -37.48
N ALA A 559 -11.84 31.75 -37.27
CA ALA A 559 -11.14 32.08 -36.03
C ALA A 559 -12.07 32.34 -34.82
N ASP A 560 -13.34 32.69 -35.04
CA ASP A 560 -14.29 33.01 -33.97
C ASP A 560 -14.46 31.86 -32.95
N HIS A 561 -14.35 30.62 -33.42
CA HIS A 561 -14.50 29.41 -32.59
C HIS A 561 -13.34 29.22 -31.60
N TRP A 562 -12.16 29.82 -31.85
CA TRP A 562 -11.02 29.77 -30.94
C TRP A 562 -11.29 30.58 -29.67
N HIS A 563 -11.84 31.79 -29.80
CA HIS A 563 -12.20 32.63 -28.65
C HIS A 563 -13.45 32.12 -27.92
N GLU A 564 -14.41 31.53 -28.64
CA GLU A 564 -15.56 30.84 -28.04
C GLU A 564 -15.13 29.73 -27.05
N ILE A 565 -14.05 29.01 -27.35
CA ILE A 565 -13.54 27.91 -26.51
C ILE A 565 -12.55 28.41 -25.45
N PHE A 566 -11.59 29.27 -25.81
CA PHE A 566 -10.43 29.60 -24.96
C PHE A 566 -10.45 31.02 -24.34
N GLY A 567 -11.44 31.87 -24.61
CA GLY A 567 -11.47 33.27 -24.14
C GLY A 567 -11.24 33.44 -22.63
N ASP A 568 -12.01 32.73 -21.79
CA ASP A 568 -11.83 32.76 -20.33
C ASP A 568 -10.46 32.20 -19.88
N ALA A 569 -9.88 31.28 -20.64
CA ALA A 569 -8.55 30.74 -20.39
C ALA A 569 -7.46 31.76 -20.73
N TYR A 570 -7.59 32.50 -21.83
CA TYR A 570 -6.69 33.61 -22.15
C TYR A 570 -6.74 34.72 -21.10
N ILE A 571 -7.93 35.05 -20.57
CA ILE A 571 -8.08 35.99 -19.44
C ILE A 571 -7.31 35.49 -18.20
N TYR A 572 -7.47 34.22 -17.82
CA TYR A 572 -6.76 33.62 -16.68
C TYR A 572 -5.22 33.58 -16.87
N ILE A 573 -4.74 33.24 -18.06
CA ILE A 573 -3.30 33.24 -18.36
C ILE A 573 -2.72 34.66 -18.31
N ASN A 574 -3.44 35.67 -18.80
CA ASN A 574 -3.03 37.07 -18.68
C ASN A 574 -2.97 37.53 -17.20
N GLN A 575 -3.90 37.10 -16.35
CA GLN A 575 -3.85 37.39 -14.90
C GLN A 575 -2.59 36.81 -14.21
N ILE A 576 -2.18 35.59 -14.58
CA ILE A 576 -0.91 35.00 -14.08
C ILE A 576 0.29 35.85 -14.51
N LEU A 577 0.35 36.25 -15.78
CA LEU A 577 1.45 37.06 -16.31
C LEU A 577 1.49 38.48 -15.72
N GLN A 578 0.34 39.04 -15.32
CA GLN A 578 0.26 40.33 -14.64
C GLN A 578 0.76 40.24 -13.19
N LYS A 579 0.36 39.20 -12.43
CA LYS A 579 0.87 38.99 -11.05
C LYS A 579 2.39 38.93 -11.00
N GLN A 580 3.00 38.15 -11.90
CA GLN A 580 4.46 38.03 -11.99
C GLN A 580 5.18 39.37 -12.24
N GLN A 581 4.52 40.34 -12.88
CA GLN A 581 5.07 41.68 -13.13
C GLN A 581 4.92 42.62 -11.92
N VAL A 582 4.00 42.33 -11.00
CA VAL A 582 3.71 43.14 -9.80
C VAL A 582 4.45 42.62 -8.57
N GLU A 583 4.61 41.29 -8.46
CA GLU A 583 5.14 40.62 -7.25
C GLU A 583 6.67 40.41 -7.28
N GLY A 584 7.33 40.63 -8.45
CA GLY A 584 8.79 40.59 -8.62
C GLY A 584 9.37 39.20 -8.95
N GLU A 585 10.66 39.14 -9.31
CA GLU A 585 11.32 37.87 -9.68
C GLU A 585 11.57 36.95 -8.48
N ASP A 586 11.71 37.48 -7.27
CA ASP A 586 11.95 36.70 -6.04
C ASP A 586 10.74 35.90 -5.55
N ASN A 587 9.52 36.12 -6.08
CA ASN A 587 8.29 35.51 -5.54
C ASN A 587 7.41 34.77 -6.58
N THR A 588 7.53 33.44 -6.55
CA THR A 588 6.39 32.50 -6.64
C THR A 588 5.62 32.25 -7.97
N VAL A 589 6.25 32.31 -9.15
CA VAL A 589 5.83 31.42 -10.28
C VAL A 589 7.05 30.80 -10.96
N ASP A 590 7.00 29.50 -11.27
CA ASP A 590 8.12 28.81 -11.90
C ASP A 590 8.31 29.18 -13.39
N VAL A 591 9.57 29.03 -13.84
CA VAL A 591 10.03 29.51 -15.15
C VAL A 591 9.36 28.78 -16.32
N ASP A 592 9.04 27.47 -16.19
CA ASP A 592 8.33 26.75 -17.26
C ASP A 592 6.87 27.20 -17.35
N THR A 593 6.20 27.40 -16.21
CA THR A 593 4.84 27.96 -16.14
C THR A 593 4.76 29.34 -16.79
N ILE A 594 5.69 30.26 -16.48
CA ILE A 594 5.74 31.58 -17.13
C ILE A 594 6.07 31.49 -18.62
N LYS A 595 6.95 30.58 -19.03
CA LYS A 595 7.30 30.33 -20.43
C LYS A 595 6.11 29.79 -21.24
N ARG A 596 5.33 28.86 -20.68
CA ARG A 596 4.08 28.35 -21.27
C ARG A 596 3.01 29.43 -21.33
N ALA A 597 2.80 30.19 -20.25
CA ALA A 597 1.88 31.31 -20.25
C ALA A 597 2.19 32.32 -21.37
N LYS A 598 3.46 32.69 -21.56
CA LYS A 598 3.91 33.53 -22.69
C LYS A 598 3.66 32.85 -24.06
N SER A 599 3.87 31.53 -24.17
CA SER A 599 3.59 30.74 -25.39
C SER A 599 2.10 30.68 -25.76
N ILE A 600 1.20 30.66 -24.77
CA ILE A 600 -0.26 30.67 -25.00
C ILE A 600 -0.68 32.02 -25.58
N ILE A 601 -0.32 33.14 -24.93
CA ILE A 601 -0.66 34.50 -25.39
C ILE A 601 0.03 34.86 -26.73
N ALA A 602 1.15 34.23 -27.07
CA ALA A 602 1.79 34.39 -28.37
C ALA A 602 0.95 33.76 -29.52
N ARG A 603 0.25 32.64 -29.28
CA ARG A 603 -0.65 32.01 -30.26
C ARG A 603 -1.92 32.83 -30.46
N GLU A 604 -2.58 33.21 -29.37
CA GLU A 604 -3.75 34.11 -29.37
C GLU A 604 -3.53 35.33 -30.28
N LYS A 605 -2.35 35.96 -30.18
CA LYS A 605 -1.98 37.14 -30.99
C LYS A 605 -1.61 36.82 -32.43
N ALA A 606 -1.03 35.64 -32.70
CA ALA A 606 -0.73 35.21 -34.07
C ALA A 606 -2.02 34.89 -34.84
N GLU A 607 -2.97 34.21 -34.19
CA GLU A 607 -4.26 33.82 -34.78
C GLU A 607 -5.16 35.03 -35.02
N ASN A 608 -5.21 35.97 -34.07
CA ASN A 608 -5.83 37.28 -34.27
C ASN A 608 -5.17 38.06 -35.42
N GLY A 609 -3.84 38.10 -35.47
CA GLY A 609 -3.09 38.79 -36.52
C GLY A 609 -3.34 38.26 -37.93
N THR A 610 -3.70 36.98 -38.08
CA THR A 610 -4.12 36.42 -39.38
C THR A 610 -5.51 36.84 -39.85
N ALA A 611 -6.36 37.42 -39.00
CA ALA A 611 -7.66 37.94 -39.42
C ALA A 611 -7.53 39.28 -40.18
N ASP A 612 -6.75 40.22 -39.64
CA ASP A 612 -6.61 41.57 -40.23
C ASP A 612 -5.92 41.57 -41.61
N VAL A 613 -4.98 40.64 -41.84
CA VAL A 613 -4.17 40.60 -43.08
C VAL A 613 -4.98 40.21 -44.33
N VAL A 614 -6.16 39.60 -44.17
CA VAL A 614 -7.03 39.20 -45.30
C VAL A 614 -7.88 40.37 -45.83
N ALA A 615 -7.95 41.49 -45.11
CA ALA A 615 -8.88 42.59 -45.41
C ALA A 615 -8.36 43.65 -46.42
N THR A 616 -7.07 43.67 -46.76
CA THR A 616 -6.47 44.78 -47.55
C THR A 616 -5.36 44.35 -48.54
N ILE A 617 -5.69 43.53 -49.54
CA ILE A 617 -4.94 43.49 -50.81
C ILE A 617 -5.93 43.38 -51.98
N ASP A 618 -6.25 44.54 -52.57
CA ASP A 618 -6.79 44.66 -53.92
C ASP A 618 -6.07 45.83 -54.62
N ASP A 619 -6.08 45.84 -55.96
CA ASP A 619 -5.49 46.86 -56.85
C ASP A 619 -4.00 47.26 -56.65
N ALA A 620 -3.11 46.62 -57.43
CA ALA A 620 -2.67 47.17 -58.72
C ALA A 620 -1.39 46.52 -59.28
N ALA A 621 -1.43 46.06 -60.54
CA ALA A 621 -0.26 45.78 -61.38
C ALA A 621 -0.15 46.85 -62.49
N PRO A 622 1.01 47.03 -63.16
CA PRO A 622 1.24 46.22 -64.38
C PRO A 622 2.72 45.90 -64.77
N SER A 623 2.85 44.92 -65.67
CA SER A 623 3.87 44.64 -66.73
C SER A 623 5.16 45.50 -66.90
N ALA A 624 6.30 44.99 -67.44
CA ALA A 624 6.75 43.62 -67.77
C ALA A 624 8.22 43.58 -68.34
N GLU A 625 8.82 42.37 -68.36
CA GLU A 625 9.78 41.80 -69.33
C GLU A 625 11.28 42.22 -69.47
N THR A 626 12.02 41.34 -70.16
CA THR A 626 13.48 41.29 -70.52
C THR A 626 14.49 41.07 -69.36
N THR A 627 15.40 40.08 -69.29
CA THR A 627 16.32 39.35 -70.23
C THR A 627 17.55 40.18 -70.63
N GLU A 628 18.82 39.74 -70.55
CA GLU A 628 19.44 38.43 -70.19
C GLU A 628 20.98 38.54 -69.95
N VAL A 629 21.66 37.40 -69.66
CA VAL A 629 23.06 37.04 -70.04
C VAL A 629 24.30 37.58 -69.24
N ASP A 630 25.08 36.60 -68.69
CA ASP A 630 26.57 36.48 -68.51
C ASP A 630 27.40 37.50 -67.66
N LYS A 631 28.59 37.18 -67.10
CA LYS A 631 29.46 35.96 -67.09
C LYS A 631 30.45 35.92 -65.89
N ASP A 632 31.10 34.75 -65.68
CA ASP A 632 32.50 34.43 -65.23
C ASP A 632 33.36 35.41 -64.37
N SER A 633 34.39 34.99 -63.62
CA SER A 633 34.81 33.74 -62.95
C SER A 633 36.15 34.00 -62.20
N SER A 634 36.58 33.16 -61.24
CA SER A 634 38.01 32.78 -60.98
C SER A 634 38.19 31.95 -59.69
N THR A 635 39.37 31.38 -59.47
CA THR A 635 39.64 30.27 -58.52
C THR A 635 40.98 30.40 -57.77
N SER A 636 41.16 29.53 -56.75
CA SER A 636 42.39 29.16 -55.98
C SER A 636 42.39 29.67 -54.52
N LYS A 637 42.56 28.89 -53.43
CA LYS A 637 43.24 27.61 -53.08
C LYS A 637 44.73 27.78 -52.68
N VAL A 638 45.14 27.20 -51.52
CA VAL A 638 46.48 26.69 -51.09
C VAL A 638 46.95 27.08 -49.65
N THR A 639 46.86 26.14 -48.69
CA THR A 639 47.69 25.94 -47.44
C THR A 639 47.79 27.08 -46.40
N LYS A 640 48.36 26.97 -45.17
CA LYS A 640 49.17 25.98 -44.40
C LYS A 640 48.88 26.25 -42.89
N ALA A 641 48.43 25.34 -42.01
CA ALA A 641 49.03 24.16 -41.36
C ALA A 641 50.20 24.42 -40.36
N GLU A 642 49.92 24.21 -39.05
CA GLU A 642 50.78 23.88 -37.87
C GLU A 642 49.90 24.13 -36.59
N SER A 643 49.58 23.22 -35.64
CA SER A 643 50.34 22.29 -34.74
C SER A 643 51.00 22.99 -33.54
N TYR A 644 51.05 22.46 -32.30
CA TYR A 644 50.39 21.34 -31.59
C TYR A 644 50.70 21.52 -30.07
N GLU A 645 49.98 20.84 -29.16
CA GLU A 645 50.52 19.98 -28.06
C GLU A 645 49.53 19.76 -26.89
N GLU A 646 49.53 18.53 -26.37
CA GLU A 646 48.93 18.06 -25.11
C GLU A 646 50.09 17.63 -24.17
N GLU A 647 49.86 17.40 -22.86
CA GLU A 647 50.21 16.13 -22.16
C GLU A 647 50.02 16.16 -20.62
N ASN A 648 50.28 15.01 -19.96
CA ASN A 648 49.96 14.60 -18.59
C ASN A 648 50.73 13.26 -18.29
N PRO A 649 50.62 12.55 -17.14
CA PRO A 649 50.19 12.90 -15.77
C PRO A 649 51.17 12.39 -14.66
N LYS A 650 50.79 12.49 -13.36
CA LYS A 650 50.96 11.47 -12.26
C LYS A 650 51.34 11.98 -10.84
N SER A 651 50.81 11.22 -9.88
CA SER A 651 51.15 10.89 -8.46
C SER A 651 52.60 11.14 -7.92
N THR A 652 52.91 11.15 -6.60
CA THR A 652 52.35 10.37 -5.45
C THR A 652 52.85 10.88 -4.05
N SER A 653 52.20 10.43 -2.95
CA SER A 653 52.72 10.19 -1.56
C SER A 653 52.78 11.31 -0.49
N SER A 654 52.88 10.88 0.80
CA SER A 654 52.51 11.57 2.08
C SER A 654 53.77 11.89 2.97
N PRO A 655 53.77 12.15 4.32
CA PRO A 655 52.78 11.88 5.42
C PRO A 655 52.58 12.94 6.56
N ALA A 656 51.66 12.64 7.50
CA ALA A 656 51.60 13.09 8.93
C ALA A 656 51.37 14.60 9.25
N GLN A 657 50.77 15.07 10.38
CA GLN A 657 50.06 14.57 11.60
C GLN A 657 49.47 15.86 12.30
N GLU A 658 48.51 15.94 13.25
CA GLU A 658 47.63 15.05 14.06
C GLU A 658 46.38 15.87 14.57
N ASP A 659 45.76 15.46 15.69
CA ASP A 659 44.80 16.14 16.61
C ASP A 659 43.30 16.34 16.24
N ALA A 660 42.47 16.37 17.30
CA ALA A 660 41.01 16.15 17.35
C ALA A 660 40.37 16.96 18.53
N PRO A 661 39.06 16.86 18.88
CA PRO A 661 37.94 16.10 18.29
C PRO A 661 36.66 16.94 18.00
N ILE A 662 35.61 16.29 17.47
CA ILE A 662 34.26 16.86 17.31
C ILE A 662 33.25 16.06 18.13
N THR A 663 32.40 16.75 18.89
CA THR A 663 31.23 16.18 19.60
C THR A 663 29.99 16.18 18.72
N THR A 664 29.34 15.03 18.54
CA THR A 664 28.01 14.91 17.94
C THR A 664 26.93 14.76 19.01
N THR A 665 25.99 15.71 19.06
CA THR A 665 24.80 15.67 19.92
C THR A 665 23.60 15.08 19.18
N THR A 666 23.00 14.02 19.73
CA THR A 666 21.72 13.46 19.26
C THR A 666 20.52 14.25 19.77
N PRO A 667 19.47 14.49 18.96
CA PRO A 667 18.16 14.92 19.44
C PRO A 667 17.27 13.73 19.83
N THR A 668 16.40 13.93 20.83
CA THR A 668 15.41 12.96 21.34
C THR A 668 14.03 13.23 20.69
N PRO A 669 13.21 12.22 20.37
CA PRO A 669 11.88 12.43 19.79
C PRO A 669 10.82 12.88 20.81
N PRO A 670 9.74 13.56 20.37
CA PRO A 670 8.50 13.73 21.12
C PRO A 670 7.46 12.62 20.81
N ASN A 671 6.43 12.51 21.65
CA ASN A 671 5.39 11.47 21.56
C ASN A 671 4.16 11.88 20.73
N GLU A 672 3.61 10.87 20.04
CA GLU A 672 2.19 10.46 19.97
C GLU A 672 1.07 11.45 19.58
N ASP A 673 0.35 11.02 18.52
CA ASP A 673 -1.05 11.27 18.14
C ASP A 673 -1.52 12.67 17.67
N GLU A 674 -2.52 12.62 16.78
CA GLU A 674 -3.17 13.72 16.05
C GLU A 674 -2.29 14.54 15.06
N ASP A 675 -1.87 13.93 13.93
CA ASP A 675 -1.89 14.57 12.58
C ASP A 675 -1.38 13.63 11.42
N GLU A 676 -2.25 12.82 10.81
CA GLU A 676 -1.91 12.01 9.59
C GLU A 676 -1.94 12.84 8.27
N GLU A 677 -1.88 14.18 8.31
CA GLU A 677 -2.00 15.08 7.14
C GLU A 677 -0.71 15.82 6.70
N GLN A 678 0.50 15.23 6.84
CA GLN A 678 1.68 15.82 6.15
C GLN A 678 2.85 14.91 5.72
N GLU A 679 2.66 13.61 5.48
CA GLU A 679 3.70 12.76 4.84
C GLU A 679 3.52 12.59 3.31
N GLN A 680 3.89 13.63 2.56
CA GLN A 680 4.32 13.50 1.16
C GLN A 680 5.31 14.61 0.81
N GLU A 681 6.55 14.46 1.28
CA GLU A 681 7.67 15.34 0.93
C GLU A 681 7.87 15.44 -0.60
N ASP A 682 8.43 16.56 -1.03
CA ASP A 682 8.63 16.89 -2.43
C ASP A 682 9.58 15.92 -3.14
N ILE A 683 9.06 15.19 -4.14
CA ILE A 683 9.89 14.56 -5.15
C ILE A 683 9.50 15.10 -6.53
N ASP A 684 10.02 16.28 -6.86
CA ASP A 684 9.88 16.90 -8.18
C ASP A 684 10.66 16.09 -9.24
N GLY A 685 9.94 15.22 -9.95
CA GLY A 685 10.45 14.45 -11.09
C GLY A 685 10.30 15.16 -12.44
N SER A 686 10.11 16.48 -12.50
CA SER A 686 9.74 17.17 -13.76
C SER A 686 10.90 17.46 -14.73
N ASN A 687 12.14 17.12 -14.37
CA ASN A 687 13.35 17.44 -15.16
C ASN A 687 13.79 16.38 -16.18
N GLU A 688 12.92 15.47 -16.61
CA GLU A 688 13.17 14.63 -17.79
C GLU A 688 12.55 15.25 -19.06
N THR A 689 13.41 15.73 -19.96
CA THR A 689 13.00 16.14 -21.31
C THR A 689 12.63 14.92 -22.17
N ILE A 690 11.38 14.48 -22.08
CA ILE A 690 10.80 13.48 -22.99
C ILE A 690 10.90 13.99 -24.42
N LYS A 691 11.77 13.35 -25.23
CA LYS A 691 11.93 13.66 -26.65
C LYS A 691 10.63 13.31 -27.39
N LYS A 692 10.14 14.22 -28.25
CA LYS A 692 8.91 14.04 -29.03
C LYS A 692 8.89 12.67 -29.73
N ALA A 693 7.79 11.93 -29.57
CA ALA A 693 7.60 10.64 -30.22
C ALA A 693 7.70 10.77 -31.76
N PRO A 694 8.41 9.87 -32.45
CA PRO A 694 8.56 9.94 -33.90
C PRO A 694 7.26 9.55 -34.61
N LYS A 695 6.82 10.39 -35.55
CA LYS A 695 5.61 10.14 -36.36
C LYS A 695 5.77 8.86 -37.19
N SER A 696 4.93 7.87 -36.93
CA SER A 696 4.96 6.54 -37.56
C SER A 696 4.42 6.57 -38.99
N ASN A 697 5.28 6.91 -39.94
CA ASN A 697 4.95 6.93 -41.37
C ASN A 697 4.58 5.52 -41.87
N SER A 698 3.29 5.28 -42.12
CA SER A 698 2.76 3.97 -42.52
C SER A 698 3.06 3.64 -43.98
N LYS A 699 4.14 2.91 -44.23
CA LYS A 699 4.37 2.22 -45.52
C LYS A 699 4.44 0.70 -45.31
N SER A 700 3.47 0.02 -45.91
CA SER A 700 3.30 -1.43 -45.83
C SER A 700 4.45 -2.17 -46.52
N ASN A 701 4.92 -3.25 -45.90
CA ASN A 701 5.88 -4.16 -46.53
C ASN A 701 5.60 -5.61 -46.15
N LYS A 702 4.92 -6.34 -47.05
CA LYS A 702 4.73 -7.80 -46.94
C LYS A 702 6.08 -8.50 -47.03
N ARG A 703 6.55 -9.13 -45.95
CA ARG A 703 7.61 -10.15 -46.03
C ARG A 703 7.04 -11.54 -45.82
N ARG A 704 7.18 -12.38 -46.84
CA ARG A 704 6.92 -13.84 -46.77
C ARG A 704 7.91 -14.48 -45.79
N SER A 705 7.43 -15.40 -44.96
CA SER A 705 8.31 -16.37 -44.33
C SER A 705 8.84 -17.37 -45.38
N LYS A 706 10.09 -17.80 -45.22
CA LYS A 706 10.66 -18.98 -45.87
C LYS A 706 11.39 -19.78 -44.81
N LYS A 707 11.13 -21.09 -44.76
CA LYS A 707 11.97 -22.05 -44.04
C LYS A 707 13.36 -22.09 -44.70
N ASN A 708 14.41 -22.34 -43.92
CA ASN A 708 15.14 -23.62 -43.98
C ASN A 708 16.36 -23.65 -43.05
N LYS A 709 16.61 -24.86 -42.53
CA LYS A 709 17.78 -25.31 -41.76
C LYS A 709 17.99 -24.57 -40.43
#